data_AF-A0A2M7K4B1-F1
#
_entry.id   AF-A0A2M7K4B1-F1
#
_cell.length_a   1.000
_cell.length_b   1.000
_cell.length_c   1.000
_cell.angle_alpha   90.00
_cell.angle_beta   90.00
_cell.angle_gamma   90.00
#
_symmetry.space_group_name_H-M   'P 1'
#
loop_
_entity.id
_entity.type
_entity.pdbx_description
1 polymer ?
#
loop_
_entity_poly.entity_id
_entity_poly.type
_entity_poly.pdbx_seq_one_letter_code
_entity_poly.pdbx_strand_id
1 'polypeptide(L)'
;MKKIISVILILLPVLCWSQFVDYETNKLSSEKQFKPVLKSLSALQNKFDQKFIHIALAVNDTNTYVSGSVKYKLLAKSNLDTVYFEFTTNVTIDSTQINEQNSVYYYSSDSLLVFPNVTIEQGNEFWIQIWYHGNPNPTGFMRGINNTTNTVYNQIVTWTLSESFHLKDWLPCKQDLTDRLDSAWLFITVDSSLKVGSNGMLSQITQLGNGKVRYEWKEHHPIVYYLLSFAASKYVEHNVYAHPSNYSDSILIQNYLFNNPQFLIDNTWNISQMAPIFELYCAQFGLYPWADEKFGHALCPVGGGMEHQTMTSLGYLDTWLVAHELTHQWYGDHITCASWQDIWINEGFASYGEYLYAQELVSQASADVNMANCHKRAKLEPNKSVYVPFADSWDENRIFSSNLSYKKGSAVIHMLRYLSNNDSLFFVALKQMQTQYADSVITGEDVKHIFENVNGKSFEDFFNQYYYGEGFPFYILIWQQDSTITGLDNLKLQLVQWGSSSNNQLFTTPLQIKVSFTENPDSVIVIQPSQSVQIFQIDVNNNKVSGLTFDPQNWVLDSLLYIYHISQDVEQIELDDFFITLGPNPASDNLNFKYSGPDNFKGIIKLYDLSGREMLSYNIMSNNEVIPLIKLKAGMYIAEINGNHLQLSRKLIIIK
;
A
#
# COMPACT_ATOMS: atom_id res chain seq x y z
N MET A 1 -73.35 -37.82 32.97
CA MET A 1 -72.50 -37.31 34.07
C MET A 1 -71.35 -38.28 34.27
N LYS A 2 -70.10 -37.79 34.24
CA LYS A 2 -68.86 -38.51 34.62
C LYS A 2 -68.46 -39.74 33.78
N LYS A 3 -67.43 -39.59 32.93
CA LYS A 3 -66.04 -40.03 33.20
C LYS A 3 -65.22 -40.06 31.91
N ILE A 4 -64.01 -39.51 32.05
CA ILE A 4 -62.82 -39.68 31.21
C ILE A 4 -62.47 -41.17 31.12
N ILE A 5 -61.97 -41.63 29.97
CA ILE A 5 -60.81 -42.53 29.83
C ILE A 5 -60.24 -42.36 28.41
N SER A 6 -58.96 -42.04 28.37
CA SER A 6 -58.09 -42.00 27.20
C SER A 6 -57.86 -43.40 26.62
N VAL A 7 -57.78 -43.51 25.29
CA VAL A 7 -57.13 -44.63 24.61
C VAL A 7 -56.09 -44.05 23.65
N ILE A 8 -54.85 -44.46 23.87
CA ILE A 8 -53.69 -44.20 23.02
C ILE A 8 -53.74 -45.20 21.85
N LEU A 9 -53.53 -44.73 20.63
CA LEU A 9 -52.93 -45.54 19.58
C LEU A 9 -52.01 -44.68 18.69
N ILE A 10 -50.85 -45.26 18.44
CA ILE A 10 -49.65 -44.71 17.85
C ILE A 10 -49.81 -44.54 16.33
N LEU A 11 -49.43 -43.39 15.80
CA LEU A 11 -49.17 -43.17 14.37
C LEU A 11 -47.86 -42.40 14.20
N LEU A 12 -46.88 -43.08 13.60
CA LEU A 12 -45.62 -42.53 13.10
C LEU A 12 -45.88 -41.59 11.90
N PRO A 13 -45.29 -40.39 11.85
CA PRO A 13 -45.04 -39.68 10.61
C PRO A 13 -43.57 -39.77 10.21
N VAL A 14 -43.36 -40.19 8.96
CA VAL A 14 -42.11 -40.07 8.21
C VAL A 14 -41.78 -38.58 8.04
N LEU A 15 -40.64 -38.14 8.56
CA LEU A 15 -40.10 -36.81 8.31
C LEU A 15 -39.05 -36.89 7.20
N CYS A 16 -39.41 -36.38 6.03
CA CYS A 16 -38.43 -35.90 5.04
C CYS A 16 -37.71 -34.68 5.62
N TRP A 17 -36.39 -34.76 5.71
CA TRP A 17 -35.54 -33.60 6.02
C TRP A 17 -35.28 -32.84 4.72
N SER A 18 -35.78 -31.61 4.61
CA SER A 18 -35.22 -30.62 3.69
C SER A 18 -34.05 -29.95 4.38
N GLN A 19 -32.88 -29.93 3.73
CA GLN A 19 -31.72 -29.17 4.16
C GLN A 19 -32.06 -27.67 4.09
N PHE A 20 -32.28 -27.05 5.25
CA PHE A 20 -31.99 -25.64 5.43
C PHE A 20 -30.48 -25.54 5.67
N VAL A 21 -29.76 -24.95 4.72
CA VAL A 21 -28.38 -24.54 4.91
C VAL A 21 -28.45 -23.23 5.69
N ASP A 22 -28.33 -23.32 7.01
CA ASP A 22 -27.98 -22.17 7.83
C ASP A 22 -26.60 -21.69 7.39
N TYR A 23 -26.54 -20.45 6.91
CA TYR A 23 -25.29 -19.74 6.63
C TYR A 23 -24.71 -19.36 8.00
N GLU A 24 -24.05 -20.32 8.65
CA GLU A 24 -23.24 -20.04 9.83
C GLU A 24 -22.14 -19.06 9.43
N THR A 25 -22.21 -17.89 10.06
CA THR A 25 -21.13 -16.92 10.23
C THR A 25 -19.97 -17.60 10.95
N ASN A 26 -19.17 -18.35 10.19
CA ASN A 26 -17.89 -18.86 10.65
C ASN A 26 -16.92 -17.68 10.82
N LYS A 27 -16.94 -17.14 12.03
CA LYS A 27 -15.82 -16.55 12.75
C LYS A 27 -14.47 -16.89 12.09
N LEU A 28 -13.90 -15.92 11.38
CA LEU A 28 -12.49 -15.84 10.97
C LEU A 28 -11.54 -15.65 12.18
N SER A 29 -11.86 -16.24 13.33
CA SER A 29 -11.09 -16.14 14.58
C SER A 29 -10.43 -17.46 15.01
N SER A 30 -10.33 -18.45 14.12
CA SER A 30 -9.62 -19.69 14.41
C SER A 30 -8.15 -19.61 13.96
N GLU A 31 -7.32 -19.15 14.89
CA GLU A 31 -5.93 -19.54 15.13
C GLU A 31 -5.23 -20.43 14.07
N LYS A 32 -4.39 -19.76 13.27
CA LYS A 32 -2.97 -20.07 13.00
C LYS A 32 -2.48 -21.47 13.42
N GLN A 33 -2.46 -22.43 12.50
CA GLN A 33 -1.60 -23.62 12.60
C GLN A 33 -0.21 -23.35 11.98
N PHE A 34 0.85 -23.58 12.75
CA PHE A 34 2.25 -23.25 12.43
C PHE A 34 3.17 -24.47 12.45
N LYS A 35 4.25 -24.42 11.64
CA LYS A 35 5.42 -25.32 11.73
C LYS A 35 6.25 -25.02 13.01
N PRO A 36 6.87 -26.01 13.69
CA PRO A 36 7.14 -25.90 15.13
C PRO A 36 8.50 -25.33 15.57
N VAL A 37 9.46 -25.06 14.69
CA VAL A 37 10.86 -24.83 15.14
C VAL A 37 11.22 -23.34 15.36
N LEU A 38 10.67 -22.41 14.57
CA LEU A 38 10.97 -20.97 14.67
C LEU A 38 10.20 -20.23 15.79
N LYS A 39 9.12 -20.83 16.33
CA LYS A 39 8.31 -20.20 17.39
C LYS A 39 8.97 -20.24 18.78
N SER A 40 10.06 -21.00 18.96
CA SER A 40 10.65 -21.24 20.30
C SER A 40 11.55 -20.10 20.79
N LEU A 41 12.33 -19.45 19.91
CA LEU A 41 13.26 -18.38 20.29
C LEU A 41 12.62 -16.99 20.25
N SER A 42 11.71 -16.71 19.32
CA SER A 42 10.96 -15.43 19.31
C SER A 42 10.13 -15.21 20.57
N ALA A 43 9.69 -16.28 21.23
CA ALA A 43 9.05 -16.20 22.54
C ALA A 43 9.97 -15.62 23.63
N LEU A 44 11.29 -15.71 23.49
CA LEU A 44 12.25 -15.10 24.41
C LEU A 44 12.33 -13.58 24.22
N GLN A 45 12.20 -13.07 22.99
CA GLN A 45 12.11 -11.62 22.72
C GLN A 45 10.85 -11.00 23.35
N ASN A 46 9.78 -11.78 23.52
CA ASN A 46 8.57 -11.32 24.22
C ASN A 46 8.76 -11.16 25.73
N LYS A 47 9.85 -11.69 26.31
CA LYS A 47 10.11 -11.62 27.75
C LYS A 47 10.76 -10.30 28.19
N PHE A 48 11.16 -9.44 27.26
CA PHE A 48 11.70 -8.11 27.55
C PHE A 48 11.15 -7.06 26.58
N ASP A 49 11.37 -5.81 26.97
CA ASP A 49 10.98 -4.59 26.29
C ASP A 49 12.24 -3.75 26.02
N GLN A 50 12.34 -3.13 24.85
CA GLN A 50 13.51 -2.33 24.47
C GLN A 50 13.27 -0.87 24.81
N LYS A 51 14.04 -0.33 25.76
CA LYS A 51 13.87 1.07 26.20
C LYS A 51 14.76 2.05 25.47
N PHE A 52 16.01 1.66 25.25
CA PHE A 52 16.99 2.54 24.63
C PHE A 52 18.07 1.73 23.94
N ILE A 53 18.61 2.26 22.84
CA ILE A 53 19.75 1.71 22.12
C ILE A 53 20.84 2.76 21.95
N HIS A 54 22.08 2.35 22.17
CA HIS A 54 23.27 3.11 21.81
C HIS A 54 24.13 2.28 20.87
N ILE A 55 24.20 2.72 19.63
CA ILE A 55 24.98 2.12 18.55
C ILE A 55 26.29 2.89 18.44
N ALA A 56 27.41 2.24 18.73
CA ALA A 56 28.74 2.84 18.61
C ALA A 56 29.58 2.01 17.63
N LEU A 57 29.57 2.40 16.35
CA LEU A 57 30.20 1.63 15.27
C LEU A 57 31.22 2.46 14.50
N ALA A 58 32.33 1.82 14.14
CA ALA A 58 33.26 2.28 13.14
C ALA A 58 32.94 1.64 11.80
N VAL A 59 32.80 2.48 10.77
CA VAL A 59 32.45 2.10 9.39
C VAL A 59 33.35 2.85 8.40
N ASN A 60 33.34 2.44 7.13
CA ASN A 60 34.09 3.08 6.05
C ASN A 60 33.25 3.14 4.78
N ASP A 61 33.71 3.86 3.75
CA ASP A 61 33.01 4.01 2.46
C ASP A 61 33.50 3.01 1.39
N THR A 62 34.26 1.97 1.74
CA THR A 62 34.83 1.01 0.77
C THR A 62 34.24 -0.39 0.84
N ASN A 63 33.55 -0.71 1.95
CA ASN A 63 32.91 -2.00 2.19
C ASN A 63 31.90 -1.89 3.34
N THR A 64 31.19 -2.99 3.61
CA THR A 64 30.19 -3.16 4.66
C THR A 64 30.77 -3.61 6.01
N TYR A 65 32.09 -3.53 6.22
CA TYR A 65 32.71 -3.91 7.48
C TYR A 65 32.27 -2.97 8.60
N VAL A 66 31.87 -3.56 9.73
CA VAL A 66 31.47 -2.87 10.95
C VAL A 66 32.33 -3.36 12.11
N SER A 67 32.65 -2.48 13.05
CA SER A 67 33.31 -2.85 14.30
C SER A 67 32.93 -1.89 15.41
N GLY A 68 32.67 -2.40 16.61
CA GLY A 68 32.30 -1.56 17.74
C GLY A 68 31.37 -2.29 18.70
N SER A 69 30.36 -1.60 19.20
CA SER A 69 29.39 -2.19 20.11
C SER A 69 27.99 -1.62 19.95
N VAL A 70 27.01 -2.44 20.31
CA VAL A 70 25.65 -1.98 20.63
C VAL A 70 25.40 -2.14 22.12
N LYS A 71 24.75 -1.16 22.74
CA LYS A 71 24.33 -1.19 24.14
C LYS A 71 22.83 -0.94 24.23
N TYR A 72 22.09 -1.84 24.87
CA TYR A 72 20.66 -1.70 25.08
C TYR A 72 20.35 -1.47 26.56
N LYS A 73 19.35 -0.63 26.82
CA LYS A 73 18.60 -0.63 28.08
C LYS A 73 17.32 -1.44 27.84
N LEU A 74 17.11 -2.48 28.65
CA LEU A 74 15.97 -3.38 28.52
C LEU A 74 15.17 -3.42 29.83
N LEU A 75 13.87 -3.67 29.73
CA LEU A 75 12.98 -3.94 30.87
C LEU A 75 12.54 -5.41 30.82
N ALA A 76 12.73 -6.16 31.90
CA ALA A 76 12.27 -7.54 32.01
C ALA A 76 10.75 -7.61 32.19
N LYS A 77 10.02 -8.17 31.23
CA LYS A 77 8.55 -8.41 31.31
C LYS A 77 8.19 -9.71 32.02
N SER A 78 9.18 -10.59 32.20
CA SER A 78 9.12 -11.82 33.00
C SER A 78 10.52 -12.13 33.53
N ASN A 79 10.67 -13.09 34.44
CA ASN A 79 12.00 -13.51 34.89
C ASN A 79 12.85 -14.01 33.71
N LEU A 80 14.05 -13.43 33.53
CA LEU A 80 14.97 -13.73 32.44
C LEU A 80 16.19 -14.51 32.93
N ASP A 81 16.37 -15.70 32.40
CA ASP A 81 17.59 -16.50 32.46
C ASP A 81 18.35 -16.51 31.12
N THR A 82 17.77 -15.93 30.07
CA THR A 82 18.35 -15.80 28.73
C THR A 82 17.77 -14.57 28.04
N VAL A 83 18.64 -13.76 27.42
CA VAL A 83 18.26 -12.67 26.53
C VAL A 83 18.60 -13.08 25.09
N TYR A 84 17.65 -12.95 24.17
CA TYR A 84 17.79 -13.38 22.77
C TYR A 84 17.79 -12.19 21.81
N PHE A 85 18.77 -12.18 20.91
CA PHE A 85 18.85 -11.28 19.77
C PHE A 85 19.02 -12.08 18.47
N GLU A 86 18.40 -11.59 17.40
CA GLU A 86 18.73 -12.01 16.03
C GLU A 86 19.99 -11.28 15.59
N PHE A 87 20.93 -11.99 14.97
CA PHE A 87 22.14 -11.34 14.45
C PHE A 87 22.88 -12.20 13.42
N THR A 88 23.28 -11.61 12.29
CA THR A 88 23.96 -12.32 11.19
C THR A 88 25.28 -12.99 11.58
N THR A 89 25.36 -14.30 11.36
CA THR A 89 26.55 -15.11 11.72
C THR A 89 27.84 -14.81 10.94
N ASN A 90 27.81 -13.86 10.00
CA ASN A 90 28.98 -13.43 9.23
C ASN A 90 29.93 -12.47 10.01
N VAL A 91 29.63 -12.18 11.27
CA VAL A 91 30.48 -11.38 12.16
C VAL A 91 30.97 -12.17 13.38
N THR A 92 31.97 -11.64 14.06
CA THR A 92 32.52 -12.20 15.30
C THR A 92 32.00 -11.40 16.51
N ILE A 93 31.49 -12.09 17.53
CA ILE A 93 31.20 -11.50 18.83
C ILE A 93 32.48 -11.47 19.66
N ASP A 94 32.94 -10.27 20.03
CA ASP A 94 34.15 -10.09 20.83
C ASP A 94 33.85 -10.34 22.31
N SER A 95 32.77 -9.76 22.83
CA SER A 95 32.34 -9.95 24.22
C SER A 95 30.89 -9.51 24.44
N THR A 96 30.31 -9.97 25.54
CA THR A 96 28.99 -9.52 26.02
C THR A 96 29.08 -9.16 27.50
N GLN A 97 28.34 -8.13 27.90
CA GLN A 97 28.19 -7.73 29.29
C GLN A 97 26.74 -7.48 29.65
N ILE A 98 26.35 -7.82 30.88
CA ILE A 98 25.10 -7.40 31.52
C ILE A 98 25.45 -6.60 32.76
N ASN A 99 24.92 -5.38 32.87
CA ASN A 99 25.21 -4.44 33.97
C ASN A 99 26.71 -4.29 34.25
N GLU A 100 27.50 -4.09 33.18
CA GLU A 100 28.97 -3.92 33.22
C GLU A 100 29.76 -5.14 33.71
N GLN A 101 29.09 -6.29 33.90
CA GLN A 101 29.71 -7.56 34.21
C GLN A 101 29.72 -8.47 32.99
N ASN A 102 30.84 -9.16 32.76
CA ASN A 102 30.94 -10.13 31.66
C ASN A 102 29.86 -11.21 31.78
N SER A 103 29.23 -11.51 30.65
CA SER A 103 28.23 -12.57 30.51
C SER A 103 28.71 -13.63 29.52
N VAL A 104 28.26 -14.87 29.74
CA VAL A 104 28.43 -15.96 28.77
C VAL A 104 27.40 -15.76 27.66
N TYR A 105 27.78 -16.10 26.43
CA TYR A 105 26.88 -16.08 25.29
C TYR A 105 26.98 -17.36 24.47
N TYR A 106 25.93 -17.65 23.71
CA TYR A 106 25.91 -18.65 22.65
C TYR A 106 25.52 -17.97 21.35
N TYR A 107 26.26 -18.23 20.28
CA TYR A 107 26.07 -17.58 19.00
C TYR A 107 26.16 -18.57 17.84
N SER A 108 25.05 -18.80 17.15
CA SER A 108 24.97 -19.68 15.98
C SER A 108 23.66 -19.47 15.22
N SER A 109 23.60 -19.83 13.94
CA SER A 109 22.38 -19.80 13.10
C SER A 109 21.55 -18.53 13.25
N ASP A 110 22.20 -17.39 13.04
CA ASP A 110 21.67 -16.03 13.19
C ASP A 110 21.03 -15.71 14.55
N SER A 111 21.42 -16.45 15.59
CA SER A 111 20.86 -16.36 16.94
C SER A 111 21.94 -16.10 17.98
N LEU A 112 21.81 -15.00 18.70
CA LEU A 112 22.66 -14.62 19.84
C LEU A 112 21.87 -14.74 21.14
N LEU A 113 22.27 -15.67 22.00
CA LEU A 113 21.74 -15.84 23.35
C LEU A 113 22.78 -15.33 24.35
N VAL A 114 22.36 -14.43 25.24
CA VAL A 114 23.21 -13.89 26.30
C VAL A 114 22.63 -14.32 27.64
N PHE A 115 23.48 -14.91 28.50
CA PHE A 115 23.07 -15.53 29.75
C PHE A 115 23.43 -14.62 30.94
N PRO A 116 22.45 -14.11 31.69
CA PRO A 116 22.69 -13.43 32.96
C PRO A 116 23.37 -14.35 33.97
N ASN A 117 24.33 -13.81 34.75
CA ASN A 117 24.97 -14.56 35.84
C ASN A 117 23.98 -14.89 36.98
N VAL A 118 22.94 -14.07 37.12
CA VAL A 118 21.80 -14.23 38.03
C VAL A 118 20.54 -13.89 37.25
N THR A 119 19.46 -14.63 37.48
CA THR A 119 18.15 -14.34 36.88
C THR A 119 17.77 -12.88 37.08
N ILE A 120 17.41 -12.21 35.99
CA ILE A 120 16.89 -10.84 36.04
C ILE A 120 15.40 -10.95 36.36
N GLU A 121 14.99 -10.42 37.51
CA GLU A 121 13.60 -10.48 37.95
C GLU A 121 12.71 -9.59 37.08
N GLN A 122 11.46 -10.02 36.90
CA GLN A 122 10.42 -9.24 36.24
C GLN A 122 10.31 -7.84 36.86
N GLY A 123 10.16 -6.82 36.00
CA GLY A 123 10.04 -5.42 36.40
C GLY A 123 11.36 -4.68 36.55
N ASN A 124 12.51 -5.39 36.54
CA ASN A 124 13.81 -4.75 36.61
C ASN A 124 14.31 -4.30 35.23
N GLU A 125 14.87 -3.10 35.20
CA GLU A 125 15.66 -2.62 34.07
C GLU A 125 17.11 -3.11 34.17
N PHE A 126 17.74 -3.35 33.03
CA PHE A 126 19.14 -3.74 32.96
C PHE A 126 19.78 -3.27 31.66
N TRP A 127 21.11 -3.20 31.68
CA TRP A 127 21.92 -2.87 30.52
C TRP A 127 22.57 -4.12 29.96
N ILE A 128 22.56 -4.26 28.63
CA ILE A 128 23.33 -5.26 27.92
C ILE A 128 24.20 -4.59 26.87
N GLN A 129 25.48 -4.96 26.78
CA GLN A 129 26.40 -4.44 25.79
C GLN A 129 27.08 -5.59 25.06
N ILE A 130 27.14 -5.47 23.73
CA ILE A 130 27.64 -6.51 22.83
C ILE A 130 28.69 -5.85 21.94
N TRP A 131 29.93 -6.33 22.00
CA TRP A 131 31.02 -5.93 21.12
C TRP A 131 31.17 -6.94 20.00
N TYR A 132 31.35 -6.44 18.78
CA TYR A 132 31.48 -7.28 17.60
C TYR A 132 32.22 -6.57 16.48
N HIS A 133 32.74 -7.37 15.55
CA HIS A 133 33.31 -6.89 14.31
C HIS A 133 33.18 -7.92 13.19
N GLY A 134 33.19 -7.45 11.96
CA GLY A 134 33.20 -8.32 10.79
C GLY A 134 32.56 -7.66 9.59
N ASN A 135 32.44 -8.45 8.51
CA ASN A 135 31.72 -8.04 7.33
C ASN A 135 30.40 -8.83 7.25
N PRO A 136 29.25 -8.19 7.50
CA PRO A 136 27.97 -8.89 7.52
C PRO A 136 27.56 -9.54 6.20
N ASN A 137 28.10 -9.07 5.07
CA ASN A 137 27.84 -9.57 3.70
C ASN A 137 26.35 -9.88 3.43
N PRO A 138 25.42 -8.94 3.68
CA PRO A 138 24.00 -9.25 3.55
C PRO A 138 23.62 -9.39 2.07
N THR A 139 22.61 -10.23 1.81
CA THR A 139 22.14 -10.55 0.45
C THR A 139 20.69 -10.11 0.28
N GLY A 140 20.23 -9.95 -0.97
CA GLY A 140 18.87 -9.47 -1.25
C GLY A 140 18.83 -7.97 -1.59
N PHE A 141 17.62 -7.47 -1.87
CA PHE A 141 17.38 -6.08 -2.23
C PHE A 141 17.38 -5.16 -0.99
N MET A 142 16.65 -5.54 0.05
CA MET A 142 16.48 -4.81 1.32
C MET A 142 17.62 -5.04 2.34
N ARG A 143 18.75 -5.57 1.88
CA ARG A 143 19.89 -6.03 2.70
C ARG A 143 20.40 -4.94 3.67
N GLY A 144 20.54 -5.27 4.96
CA GLY A 144 20.61 -4.27 6.05
C GLY A 144 21.70 -3.21 5.98
N ILE A 145 22.93 -3.58 5.63
CA ILE A 145 24.04 -2.64 5.36
C ILE A 145 24.55 -2.81 3.93
N ASN A 146 24.78 -1.69 3.27
CA ASN A 146 25.15 -1.61 1.87
C ASN A 146 26.42 -0.78 1.70
N ASN A 147 27.20 -1.11 0.67
CA ASN A 147 28.24 -0.24 0.14
C ASN A 147 28.19 -0.31 -1.39
N THR A 148 28.08 0.84 -2.05
CA THR A 148 27.97 0.93 -3.51
C THR A 148 28.38 2.33 -3.99
N THR A 149 28.80 2.39 -5.25
CA THR A 149 29.10 3.63 -5.95
C THR A 149 27.88 4.13 -6.72
N ASN A 150 27.44 5.36 -6.45
CA ASN A 150 26.59 6.11 -7.37
C ASN A 150 27.40 6.41 -8.64
N THR A 151 27.00 5.83 -9.77
CA THR A 151 27.76 5.91 -11.03
C THR A 151 27.59 7.25 -11.76
N VAL A 152 26.53 8.01 -11.45
CA VAL A 152 26.25 9.31 -12.09
C VAL A 152 27.18 10.39 -11.54
N TYR A 153 27.31 10.46 -10.22
CA TYR A 153 28.09 11.50 -9.52
C TYR A 153 29.42 10.99 -8.97
N ASN A 154 29.73 9.70 -9.18
CA ASN A 154 30.94 9.00 -8.75
C ASN A 154 31.19 9.06 -7.23
N GLN A 155 30.15 8.73 -6.46
CA GLN A 155 30.17 8.83 -5.00
C GLN A 155 29.98 7.45 -4.38
N ILE A 156 30.93 7.04 -3.55
CA ILE A 156 30.82 5.78 -2.81
C ILE A 156 30.13 6.06 -1.49
N VAL A 157 29.13 5.24 -1.16
CA VAL A 157 28.31 5.41 0.04
C VAL A 157 28.24 4.08 0.76
N THR A 158 28.35 4.13 2.08
CA THR A 158 27.94 3.03 2.97
C THR A 158 26.70 3.47 3.71
N TRP A 159 25.61 2.71 3.62
CA TRP A 159 24.33 3.08 4.23
C TRP A 159 23.57 1.85 4.72
N THR A 160 22.56 2.08 5.55
CA THR A 160 21.69 1.01 6.06
C THR A 160 20.28 1.11 5.49
N LEU A 161 19.58 -0.02 5.44
CA LEU A 161 18.17 -0.16 5.08
C LEU A 161 17.64 -1.40 5.80
N SER A 162 16.89 -1.23 6.88
CA SER A 162 16.58 -2.35 7.80
C SER A 162 15.18 -2.94 7.64
N GLU A 163 14.28 -2.27 6.91
CA GLU A 163 12.97 -2.81 6.57
C GLU A 163 13.12 -4.02 5.61
N SER A 164 12.38 -5.11 5.72
CA SER A 164 11.41 -5.46 6.76
C SER A 164 11.99 -6.33 7.87
N PHE A 165 13.13 -7.00 7.65
CA PHE A 165 13.70 -7.97 8.61
C PHE A 165 15.23 -7.91 8.70
N HIS A 166 15.80 -6.75 8.35
CA HIS A 166 17.21 -6.60 8.00
C HIS A 166 18.04 -5.79 8.99
N LEU A 167 17.51 -5.41 10.16
CA LEU A 167 18.32 -4.77 11.21
C LEU A 167 19.43 -5.72 11.71
N LYS A 168 19.12 -7.02 11.76
CA LYS A 168 20.06 -8.10 12.14
C LYS A 168 21.29 -8.21 11.24
N ASP A 169 21.25 -7.60 10.07
CA ASP A 169 22.35 -7.64 9.11
C ASP A 169 23.46 -6.65 9.43
N TRP A 170 23.34 -5.84 10.48
CA TRP A 170 24.40 -4.93 10.90
C TRP A 170 24.50 -4.67 12.41
N LEU A 171 23.49 -5.05 13.19
CA LEU A 171 23.57 -5.11 14.65
C LEU A 171 22.68 -6.22 15.28
N PRO A 172 23.02 -6.76 16.46
CA PRO A 172 22.15 -7.70 17.17
C PRO A 172 20.85 -7.03 17.61
N CYS A 173 19.68 -7.59 17.29
CA CYS A 173 18.40 -6.89 17.46
C CYS A 173 17.22 -7.78 17.89
N LYS A 174 16.13 -7.10 18.30
CA LYS A 174 14.77 -7.62 18.30
C LYS A 174 13.96 -6.84 17.25
N GLN A 175 13.35 -7.56 16.31
CA GLN A 175 12.66 -6.99 15.14
C GLN A 175 11.14 -7.07 15.32
N ASP A 176 10.62 -6.25 16.22
CA ASP A 176 9.20 -6.22 16.60
C ASP A 176 8.66 -4.80 16.38
N LEU A 177 7.66 -4.67 15.49
CA LEU A 177 7.04 -3.37 15.18
C LEU A 177 6.32 -2.76 16.39
N THR A 178 5.93 -3.59 17.36
CA THR A 178 5.19 -3.16 18.56
C THR A 178 6.09 -2.78 19.74
N ASP A 179 7.39 -3.09 19.67
CA ASP A 179 8.38 -2.79 20.72
C ASP A 179 9.30 -1.65 20.24
N ARG A 180 8.78 -0.43 20.32
CA ARG A 180 9.52 0.80 20.02
C ARG A 180 10.56 1.07 21.10
N LEU A 181 11.73 1.52 20.67
CA LEU A 181 12.71 2.13 21.56
C LEU A 181 12.19 3.50 21.99
N ASP A 182 12.30 3.87 23.27
CA ASP A 182 11.91 5.21 23.75
C ASP A 182 12.86 6.30 23.20
N SER A 183 14.09 5.94 22.85
CA SER A 183 15.11 6.81 22.25
C SER A 183 16.30 6.01 21.68
N ALA A 184 17.10 6.62 20.81
CA ALA A 184 18.25 5.96 20.17
C ALA A 184 19.44 6.89 19.96
N TRP A 185 20.65 6.42 20.27
CA TRP A 185 21.89 7.14 19.99
C TRP A 185 22.75 6.41 18.95
N LEU A 186 23.18 7.12 17.91
CA LEU A 186 23.96 6.57 16.80
C LEU A 186 25.30 7.30 16.69
N PHE A 187 26.33 6.65 17.19
CA PHE A 187 27.69 7.17 17.32
C PHE A 187 28.57 6.49 16.28
N ILE A 188 28.67 7.14 15.11
CA ILE A 188 29.29 6.54 13.92
C ILE A 188 30.67 7.15 13.70
N THR A 189 31.69 6.29 13.73
CA THR A 189 33.10 6.65 13.50
C THR A 189 33.50 6.36 12.07
N VAL A 190 34.04 7.36 11.38
CA VAL A 190 34.44 7.30 9.97
C VAL A 190 35.79 7.98 9.75
N ASP A 191 36.37 7.83 8.56
CA ASP A 191 37.50 8.66 8.13
C ASP A 191 37.11 10.14 8.08
N SER A 192 38.04 11.04 8.43
CA SER A 192 37.79 12.48 8.56
C SER A 192 37.41 13.20 7.27
N SER A 193 37.45 12.50 6.12
CA SER A 193 36.98 13.01 4.83
C SER A 193 35.49 12.72 4.56
N LEU A 194 34.86 11.90 5.41
CA LEU A 194 33.45 11.51 5.30
C LEU A 194 32.58 12.30 6.27
N LYS A 195 31.31 12.42 5.92
CA LYS A 195 30.23 12.87 6.82
C LYS A 195 29.25 11.72 7.02
N VAL A 196 28.50 11.76 8.12
CA VAL A 196 27.44 10.79 8.43
C VAL A 196 26.12 11.52 8.61
N GLY A 197 25.07 11.13 7.88
CA GLY A 197 23.68 11.46 8.19
C GLY A 197 23.02 10.31 8.97
N SER A 198 22.22 10.62 9.99
CA SER A 198 21.55 9.62 10.83
C SER A 198 20.33 10.25 11.55
N ASN A 199 19.58 9.42 12.29
CA ASN A 199 18.36 9.81 13.02
C ASN A 199 18.65 10.83 14.13
N GLY A 200 17.63 11.61 14.51
CA GLY A 200 17.70 12.58 15.58
C GLY A 200 18.59 13.79 15.30
N MET A 201 19.08 14.42 16.37
CA MET A 201 19.92 15.63 16.29
C MET A 201 21.41 15.33 16.40
N LEU A 202 22.22 16.00 15.58
CA LEU A 202 23.68 15.92 15.67
C LEU A 202 24.16 16.68 16.91
N SER A 203 24.48 15.94 17.97
CA SER A 203 24.86 16.54 19.25
C SER A 203 26.34 16.91 19.32
N GLN A 204 27.21 16.15 18.65
CA GLN A 204 28.65 16.37 18.68
C GLN A 204 29.37 15.76 17.47
N ILE A 205 30.46 16.40 17.05
CA ILE A 205 31.47 15.83 16.15
C ILE A 205 32.78 15.73 16.94
N THR A 206 33.22 14.51 17.24
CA THR A 206 34.39 14.24 18.09
C THR A 206 35.57 13.78 17.24
N GLN A 207 36.66 14.55 17.25
CA GLN A 207 37.93 14.14 16.62
C GLN A 207 38.62 13.09 17.49
N LEU A 208 38.86 11.90 16.94
CA LEU A 208 39.46 10.77 17.67
C LEU A 208 40.98 10.62 17.45
N GLY A 209 41.57 11.46 16.59
CA GLY A 209 42.95 11.30 16.13
C GLY A 209 43.08 10.26 15.02
N ASN A 210 44.29 10.06 14.51
CA ASN A 210 44.60 9.08 13.45
C ASN A 210 43.74 9.20 12.18
N GLY A 211 43.27 10.42 11.86
CA GLY A 211 42.40 10.65 10.70
C GLY A 211 40.96 10.14 10.85
N LYS A 212 40.51 9.84 12.08
CA LYS A 212 39.13 9.42 12.37
C LYS A 212 38.33 10.50 13.09
N VAL A 213 37.05 10.55 12.76
CA VAL A 213 36.05 11.45 13.37
C VAL A 213 34.81 10.64 13.72
N ARG A 214 34.14 11.00 14.83
CA ARG A 214 32.87 10.39 15.26
C ARG A 214 31.75 11.41 15.22
N TYR A 215 30.65 11.05 14.56
CA TYR A 215 29.40 11.79 14.56
C TYR A 215 28.47 11.19 15.62
N GLU A 216 27.97 12.02 16.54
CA GLU A 216 27.18 11.60 17.69
C GLU A 216 25.73 12.10 17.54
N TRP A 217 24.92 11.27 16.89
CA TRP A 217 23.51 11.52 16.65
C TRP A 217 22.63 10.99 17.78
N LYS A 218 21.57 11.73 18.14
CA LYS A 218 20.67 11.38 19.23
C LYS A 218 19.22 11.66 18.84
N GLU A 219 18.46 10.59 18.69
CA GLU A 219 17.00 10.55 18.55
C GLU A 219 16.39 10.50 19.96
N HIS A 220 15.58 11.51 20.29
CA HIS A 220 14.95 11.64 21.61
C HIS A 220 13.51 11.13 21.64
N HIS A 221 12.94 10.81 20.48
CA HIS A 221 11.58 10.32 20.37
C HIS A 221 11.53 8.81 20.13
N PRO A 222 10.36 8.18 20.38
CA PRO A 222 10.21 6.76 20.13
C PRO A 222 10.49 6.40 18.67
N ILE A 223 11.20 5.29 18.44
CA ILE A 223 11.61 4.85 17.11
C ILE A 223 11.47 3.33 16.95
N VAL A 224 10.89 2.90 15.83
CA VAL A 224 10.77 1.48 15.46
C VAL A 224 12.10 0.99 14.89
N TYR A 225 12.44 -0.27 15.16
CA TYR A 225 13.74 -0.86 14.81
C TYR A 225 14.15 -0.68 13.33
N TYR A 226 13.20 -0.75 12.39
CA TYR A 226 13.50 -0.70 10.96
C TYR A 226 13.88 0.71 10.48
N LEU A 227 13.56 1.74 11.28
CA LEU A 227 13.81 3.16 10.98
C LEU A 227 15.19 3.64 11.41
N LEU A 228 15.92 2.84 12.20
CA LEU A 228 17.30 3.12 12.60
C LEU A 228 18.21 3.11 11.37
N SER A 229 18.96 4.19 11.18
CA SER A 229 19.78 4.35 9.98
C SER A 229 21.04 5.16 10.16
N PHE A 230 22.02 4.88 9.30
CA PHE A 230 23.07 5.83 8.98
C PHE A 230 23.42 5.76 7.50
N ALA A 231 23.95 6.86 6.97
CA ALA A 231 24.62 6.90 5.68
C ALA A 231 25.92 7.69 5.77
N ALA A 232 27.01 7.11 5.27
CA ALA A 232 28.36 7.66 5.32
C ALA A 232 28.93 7.81 3.91
N SER A 233 29.33 9.02 3.56
CA SER A 233 29.97 9.34 2.28
C SER A 233 30.68 10.69 2.36
N LYS A 234 31.33 11.09 1.25
CA LYS A 234 31.79 12.46 1.04
C LYS A 234 30.61 13.35 0.73
N TYR A 235 29.89 13.80 1.76
CA TYR A 235 28.73 14.68 1.58
C TYR A 235 29.07 16.17 1.67
N VAL A 236 28.27 16.98 0.98
CA VAL A 236 28.06 18.40 1.27
C VAL A 236 26.74 18.54 2.00
N GLU A 237 26.73 19.38 3.04
CA GLU A 237 25.51 19.65 3.79
C GLU A 237 24.76 20.83 3.15
N HIS A 238 23.45 20.71 3.00
CA HIS A 238 22.60 21.75 2.46
C HIS A 238 21.30 21.86 3.28
N ASN A 239 21.12 22.97 3.96
CA ASN A 239 20.02 23.14 4.91
C ASN A 239 18.93 24.02 4.30
N VAL A 240 17.70 23.51 4.35
CA VAL A 240 16.47 24.21 3.98
C VAL A 240 15.64 24.39 5.26
N TYR A 241 14.82 25.43 5.33
CA TYR A 241 13.96 25.69 6.47
C TYR A 241 12.51 25.78 6.00
N ALA A 242 11.64 24.98 6.60
CA ALA A 242 10.20 25.03 6.37
C ALA A 242 9.52 25.88 7.45
N HIS A 243 8.42 26.54 7.11
CA HIS A 243 7.66 27.44 7.98
C HIS A 243 6.17 27.04 8.05
N PRO A 244 5.82 25.93 8.73
CA PRO A 244 4.43 25.54 8.88
C PRO A 244 3.58 26.64 9.52
N SER A 245 2.37 26.88 9.00
CA SER A 245 1.52 28.02 9.39
C SER A 245 1.13 28.06 10.87
N ASN A 246 1.10 26.92 11.55
CA ASN A 246 0.78 26.80 12.99
C ASN A 246 2.02 26.54 13.87
N TYR A 247 3.22 26.85 13.38
CA TYR A 247 4.47 26.71 14.12
C TYR A 247 5.18 28.06 14.15
N SER A 248 5.63 28.49 15.35
CA SER A 248 6.17 29.83 15.53
C SER A 248 7.62 30.00 15.05
N ASP A 249 8.33 28.89 14.85
CA ASP A 249 9.71 28.86 14.38
C ASP A 249 9.79 28.17 13.00
N SER A 250 10.98 28.03 12.45
CA SER A 250 11.22 27.14 11.31
C SER A 250 11.56 25.73 11.76
N ILE A 251 11.31 24.76 10.88
CA ILE A 251 11.77 23.38 11.04
C ILE A 251 12.92 23.15 10.05
N LEU A 252 14.04 22.63 10.56
CA LEU A 252 15.22 22.34 9.76
C LEU A 252 14.98 21.11 8.88
N ILE A 253 15.26 21.25 7.59
CA ILE A 253 15.42 20.18 6.60
C ILE A 253 16.92 20.07 6.27
N GLN A 254 17.61 19.14 6.94
CA GLN A 254 19.06 18.94 6.81
C GLN A 254 19.39 17.91 5.73
N ASN A 255 20.07 18.32 4.66
CA ASN A 255 20.39 17.42 3.55
C ASN A 255 21.89 17.08 3.48
N TYR A 256 22.20 15.79 3.42
CA TYR A 256 23.52 15.25 3.11
C TYR A 256 23.56 14.84 1.63
N LEU A 257 24.02 15.78 0.81
CA LEU A 257 24.04 15.68 -0.66
C LEU A 257 25.40 15.23 -1.17
N PHE A 258 25.43 14.58 -2.33
CA PHE A 258 26.67 14.20 -2.98
C PHE A 258 27.60 15.40 -3.20
N ASN A 259 28.87 15.27 -2.80
CA ASN A 259 29.90 16.28 -3.01
C ASN A 259 30.35 16.32 -4.48
N ASN A 260 29.47 16.82 -5.33
CA ASN A 260 29.69 17.01 -6.74
C ASN A 260 29.01 18.32 -7.16
N PRO A 261 29.73 19.31 -7.71
CA PRO A 261 29.13 20.59 -8.10
C PRO A 261 27.97 20.46 -9.09
N GLN A 262 28.02 19.48 -9.99
CA GLN A 262 26.95 19.23 -10.95
C GLN A 262 25.67 18.75 -10.27
N PHE A 263 25.79 18.01 -9.15
CA PHE A 263 24.64 17.52 -8.39
C PHE A 263 23.72 18.66 -7.94
N LEU A 264 24.29 19.72 -7.38
CA LEU A 264 23.51 20.88 -6.91
C LEU A 264 22.83 21.61 -8.07
N ILE A 265 23.52 21.75 -9.20
CA ILE A 265 22.96 22.38 -10.41
C ILE A 265 21.77 21.56 -10.92
N ASP A 266 21.92 20.24 -11.03
CA ASP A 266 20.89 19.33 -11.53
C ASP A 266 19.63 19.31 -10.64
N ASN A 267 19.80 19.54 -9.33
CA ASN A 267 18.74 19.37 -8.33
C ASN A 267 18.28 20.67 -7.68
N THR A 268 18.68 21.84 -8.19
CA THR A 268 18.32 23.14 -7.58
C THR A 268 16.80 23.31 -7.45
N TRP A 269 16.05 22.94 -8.49
CA TRP A 269 14.58 23.00 -8.46
C TRP A 269 13.99 22.02 -7.44
N ASN A 270 14.46 20.78 -7.43
CA ASN A 270 13.98 19.75 -6.52
C ASN A 270 14.19 20.13 -5.04
N ILE A 271 15.37 20.67 -4.72
CA ILE A 271 15.70 21.16 -3.37
C ILE A 271 14.77 22.32 -2.97
N SER A 272 14.43 23.22 -3.92
CA SER A 272 13.53 24.33 -3.62
C SER A 272 12.08 23.91 -3.36
N GLN A 273 11.68 22.71 -3.78
CA GLN A 273 10.33 22.17 -3.50
C GLN A 273 10.22 21.49 -2.13
N MET A 274 11.33 21.20 -1.44
CA MET A 274 11.29 20.48 -0.16
C MET A 274 10.47 21.19 0.91
N ALA A 275 10.67 22.50 1.11
CA ALA A 275 9.91 23.28 2.09
C ALA A 275 8.40 23.38 1.73
N PRO A 276 8.00 23.71 0.48
CA PRO A 276 6.60 23.68 0.07
C PRO A 276 5.89 22.34 0.31
N ILE A 277 6.53 21.21 -0.01
CA ILE A 277 5.96 19.87 0.20
C ILE A 277 5.83 19.60 1.71
N PHE A 278 6.83 19.97 2.51
CA PHE A 278 6.81 19.84 3.96
C PHE A 278 5.69 20.64 4.62
N GLU A 279 5.52 21.89 4.21
CA GLU A 279 4.49 22.80 4.72
C GLU A 279 3.08 22.31 4.33
N LEU A 280 2.91 21.78 3.11
CA LEU A 280 1.66 21.16 2.66
C LEU A 280 1.23 20.04 3.60
N TYR A 281 2.13 19.09 3.88
CA TYR A 281 1.80 17.95 4.73
C TYR A 281 1.61 18.33 6.18
N CYS A 282 2.33 19.34 6.69
CA CYS A 282 2.00 19.91 7.99
C CYS A 282 0.56 20.44 8.05
N ALA A 283 0.10 21.08 6.97
CA ALA A 283 -1.27 21.60 6.90
C ALA A 283 -2.32 20.48 6.82
N GLN A 284 -2.05 19.42 6.04
CA GLN A 284 -2.98 18.33 5.77
C GLN A 284 -3.02 17.27 6.88
N PHE A 285 -1.87 16.89 7.45
CA PHE A 285 -1.75 15.78 8.40
C PHE A 285 -1.56 16.23 9.85
N GLY A 286 -1.22 17.50 10.08
CA GLY A 286 -0.87 18.03 11.40
C GLY A 286 0.62 18.38 11.47
N LEU A 287 1.04 19.09 12.52
CA LEU A 287 2.45 19.48 12.69
C LEU A 287 3.37 18.27 12.57
N TYR A 288 4.55 18.46 11.97
CA TYR A 288 5.59 17.43 11.90
C TYR A 288 5.85 16.82 13.29
N PRO A 289 5.79 15.48 13.45
CA PRO A 289 5.83 14.85 14.77
C PRO A 289 7.07 15.20 15.60
N TRP A 290 8.21 15.43 14.94
CA TRP A 290 9.49 15.76 15.57
C TRP A 290 9.92 17.19 15.26
N ALA A 291 8.99 18.14 15.34
CA ALA A 291 9.23 19.56 15.06
C ALA A 291 10.29 20.23 15.97
N ASP A 292 10.61 19.62 17.10
CA ASP A 292 11.68 20.01 18.03
C ASP A 292 13.06 19.40 17.69
N GLU A 293 13.12 18.50 16.70
CA GLU A 293 14.36 17.98 16.13
C GLU A 293 14.57 18.51 14.70
N LYS A 294 14.56 17.62 13.70
CA LYS A 294 14.75 17.96 12.29
C LYS A 294 14.04 16.96 11.39
N PHE A 295 13.84 17.35 10.14
CA PHE A 295 13.71 16.43 9.03
C PHE A 295 14.98 16.49 8.16
N GLY A 296 15.21 15.52 7.30
CA GLY A 296 16.40 15.54 6.46
C GLY A 296 16.49 14.39 5.49
N HIS A 297 17.46 14.50 4.60
CA HIS A 297 17.75 13.47 3.61
C HIS A 297 19.23 13.12 3.61
N ALA A 298 19.55 11.83 3.53
CA ALA A 298 20.90 11.36 3.21
C ALA A 298 20.89 10.62 1.87
N LEU A 299 21.67 11.12 0.90
CA LEU A 299 21.69 10.47 -0.41
C LEU A 299 22.49 9.19 -0.41
N CYS A 300 21.90 8.12 -0.93
CA CYS A 300 22.57 6.84 -1.11
C CYS A 300 22.14 6.18 -2.43
N PRO A 301 22.91 5.25 -3.01
CA PRO A 301 22.56 4.53 -4.25
C PRO A 301 21.41 3.52 -4.11
N VAL A 302 20.32 3.87 -3.41
CA VAL A 302 19.08 3.08 -3.36
C VAL A 302 18.20 3.37 -4.58
N GLY A 303 17.38 2.40 -5.01
CA GLY A 303 16.54 2.53 -6.22
C GLY A 303 15.35 3.49 -6.08
N GLY A 304 14.99 3.85 -4.85
CA GLY A 304 13.88 4.75 -4.50
C GLY A 304 14.25 5.56 -3.26
N GLY A 305 13.49 5.41 -2.19
CA GLY A 305 13.81 5.95 -0.87
C GLY A 305 13.65 4.89 0.22
N MET A 306 13.90 5.32 1.45
CA MET A 306 13.60 4.58 2.67
C MET A 306 13.35 5.64 3.76
N GLU A 307 12.21 5.53 4.43
CA GLU A 307 11.61 6.62 5.16
C GLU A 307 12.25 6.96 6.50
N HIS A 308 13.39 6.32 6.84
CA HIS A 308 14.08 6.43 8.13
C HIS A 308 13.82 7.75 8.89
N GLN A 309 13.16 7.63 10.04
CA GLN A 309 12.73 8.72 10.93
C GLN A 309 13.77 9.85 11.04
N THR A 310 13.36 11.09 10.73
CA THR A 310 14.16 12.33 10.73
C THR A 310 15.35 12.41 9.75
N MET A 311 15.68 11.34 9.01
CA MET A 311 16.79 11.30 8.04
C MET A 311 16.53 10.26 6.94
N THR A 312 15.56 10.56 6.09
CA THR A 312 15.18 9.73 4.95
C THR A 312 16.39 9.43 4.05
N SER A 313 16.55 8.18 3.66
CA SER A 313 17.56 7.81 2.66
C SER A 313 16.98 7.93 1.26
N LEU A 314 17.64 8.67 0.36
CA LEU A 314 17.14 8.90 -1.00
C LEU A 314 18.13 8.50 -2.08
N GLY A 315 17.63 7.82 -3.11
CA GLY A 315 18.33 7.53 -4.36
C GLY A 315 18.61 8.76 -5.20
N TYR A 316 17.63 9.67 -5.23
CA TYR A 316 17.58 10.88 -6.03
C TYR A 316 16.56 11.85 -5.41
N LEU A 317 16.65 13.14 -5.77
CA LEU A 317 15.79 14.18 -5.19
C LEU A 317 14.53 14.46 -6.01
N ASP A 318 13.98 13.48 -6.72
CA ASP A 318 12.73 13.71 -7.45
C ASP A 318 11.61 14.12 -6.49
N THR A 319 10.82 15.13 -6.87
CA THR A 319 9.81 15.70 -5.98
C THR A 319 8.69 14.73 -5.60
N TRP A 320 8.35 13.76 -6.47
CA TRP A 320 7.36 12.73 -6.13
C TRP A 320 7.91 11.77 -5.09
N LEU A 321 9.19 11.40 -5.21
CA LEU A 321 9.85 10.57 -4.22
C LEU A 321 9.98 11.32 -2.89
N VAL A 322 10.41 12.58 -2.88
CA VAL A 322 10.44 13.41 -1.66
C VAL A 322 9.04 13.50 -1.03
N ALA A 323 7.99 13.69 -1.82
CA ALA A 323 6.61 13.71 -1.37
C ALA A 323 6.15 12.36 -0.79
N HIS A 324 6.59 11.24 -1.36
CA HIS A 324 6.32 9.90 -0.85
C HIS A 324 6.98 9.70 0.52
N GLU A 325 8.30 9.84 0.58
CA GLU A 325 9.08 9.57 1.79
C GLU A 325 8.77 10.54 2.93
N LEU A 326 8.46 11.80 2.63
CA LEU A 326 8.06 12.75 3.66
C LEU A 326 6.68 12.42 4.24
N THR A 327 5.78 11.82 3.47
CA THR A 327 4.48 11.39 3.99
C THR A 327 4.64 10.30 5.06
N HIS A 328 5.64 9.44 4.92
CA HIS A 328 5.91 8.38 5.88
C HIS A 328 6.23 8.87 7.29
N GLN A 329 6.74 10.10 7.42
CA GLN A 329 6.99 10.70 8.73
C GLN A 329 5.72 10.77 9.59
N TRP A 330 4.55 10.95 8.98
CA TRP A 330 3.26 10.81 9.64
C TRP A 330 2.73 9.37 9.55
N TYR A 331 2.84 8.70 8.39
CA TYR A 331 2.26 7.38 8.12
C TYR A 331 3.32 6.34 7.75
N GLY A 332 3.85 5.66 8.76
CA GLY A 332 4.97 4.73 8.65
C GLY A 332 5.84 4.81 9.88
N ASP A 333 6.14 6.05 10.29
CA ASP A 333 7.09 6.32 11.37
C ASP A 333 6.40 6.72 12.67
N HIS A 334 5.70 7.87 12.69
CA HIS A 334 5.01 8.35 13.89
C HIS A 334 3.84 7.44 14.27
N ILE A 335 3.10 6.95 13.26
CA ILE A 335 2.20 5.79 13.40
C ILE A 335 2.68 4.71 12.43
N THR A 336 2.90 3.49 12.93
CA THR A 336 3.43 2.37 12.12
C THR A 336 2.36 1.29 11.97
N CYS A 337 2.34 0.55 10.86
CA CYS A 337 1.49 -0.63 10.77
C CYS A 337 1.76 -1.62 11.93
N ALA A 338 0.72 -2.18 12.54
CA ALA A 338 0.85 -3.12 13.66
C ALA A 338 1.46 -4.47 13.27
N SER A 339 1.43 -4.79 11.98
CA SER A 339 2.10 -5.94 11.41
C SER A 339 2.30 -5.70 9.92
N TRP A 340 3.17 -6.47 9.28
CA TRP A 340 3.32 -6.46 7.82
C TRP A 340 2.04 -6.84 7.07
N GLN A 341 1.01 -7.35 7.77
CA GLN A 341 -0.33 -7.54 7.20
C GLN A 341 -1.04 -6.23 6.87
N ASP A 342 -0.67 -5.17 7.58
CA ASP A 342 -1.21 -3.82 7.51
C ASP A 342 -0.26 -2.83 6.80
N ILE A 343 0.77 -3.31 6.09
CA ILE A 343 1.79 -2.46 5.43
C ILE A 343 1.20 -1.39 4.49
N TRP A 344 -0.02 -1.59 3.97
CA TRP A 344 -0.71 -0.57 3.19
C TRP A 344 -0.95 0.74 3.94
N ILE A 345 -0.96 0.74 5.26
CA ILE A 345 -1.08 1.96 6.06
C ILE A 345 0.20 2.80 5.90
N ASN A 346 1.36 2.16 5.79
CA ASN A 346 2.59 2.86 5.47
C ASN A 346 2.56 3.28 3.99
N GLU A 347 2.51 2.28 3.10
CA GLU A 347 2.81 2.46 1.67
C GLU A 347 1.67 3.07 0.85
N GLY A 348 0.43 2.77 1.24
CA GLY A 348 -0.75 3.31 0.61
C GLY A 348 -0.88 4.80 0.92
N PHE A 349 -0.63 5.21 2.17
CA PHE A 349 -0.69 6.62 2.56
C PHE A 349 0.44 7.42 1.93
N ALA A 350 1.67 6.91 1.89
CA ALA A 350 2.76 7.58 1.17
C ALA A 350 2.47 7.72 -0.34
N SER A 351 1.93 6.66 -0.96
CA SER A 351 1.44 6.70 -2.34
C SER A 351 0.22 7.62 -2.54
N TYR A 352 -0.53 7.94 -1.50
CA TYR A 352 -1.62 8.93 -1.55
C TYR A 352 -1.11 10.35 -1.28
N GLY A 353 -0.04 10.50 -0.51
CA GLY A 353 0.73 11.74 -0.38
C GLY A 353 1.21 12.23 -1.74
N GLU A 354 1.71 11.34 -2.61
CA GLU A 354 2.00 11.65 -4.02
C GLU A 354 0.80 12.31 -4.74
N TYR A 355 -0.42 11.78 -4.55
CA TYR A 355 -1.63 12.34 -5.16
C TYR A 355 -1.93 13.74 -4.60
N LEU A 356 -1.80 13.94 -3.29
CA LEU A 356 -2.02 15.23 -2.63
C LEU A 356 -0.98 16.28 -3.05
N TYR A 357 0.29 15.87 -3.14
CA TYR A 357 1.36 16.69 -3.72
C TYR A 357 1.01 17.15 -5.14
N ALA A 358 0.60 16.20 -5.99
CA ALA A 358 0.22 16.50 -7.36
C ALA A 358 -0.96 17.47 -7.42
N GLN A 359 -2.00 17.23 -6.61
CA GLN A 359 -3.21 18.04 -6.57
C GLN A 359 -2.91 19.49 -6.17
N GLU A 360 -2.11 19.67 -5.11
CA GLU A 360 -1.95 20.97 -4.46
C GLU A 360 -0.77 21.80 -4.98
N LEU A 361 0.32 21.14 -5.40
CA LEU A 361 1.55 21.83 -5.81
C LEU A 361 1.90 21.68 -7.30
N VAL A 362 1.25 20.76 -8.02
CA VAL A 362 1.49 20.56 -9.46
C VAL A 362 0.29 20.98 -10.29
N SER A 363 -0.77 20.17 -10.33
CA SER A 363 -2.09 20.47 -10.91
C SER A 363 -3.06 19.31 -10.67
N GLN A 364 -4.36 19.59 -10.67
CA GLN A 364 -5.41 18.56 -10.64
C GLN A 364 -5.23 17.52 -11.77
N ALA A 365 -4.88 17.94 -12.99
CA ALA A 365 -4.66 17.02 -14.11
C ALA A 365 -3.52 16.01 -13.85
N SER A 366 -2.47 16.44 -13.13
CA SER A 366 -1.38 15.54 -12.71
C SER A 366 -1.85 14.54 -11.65
N ALA A 367 -2.71 14.98 -10.72
CA ALA A 367 -3.33 14.12 -9.72
C ALA A 367 -4.26 13.08 -10.37
N ASP A 368 -5.06 13.48 -11.36
CA ASP A 368 -5.96 12.59 -12.10
C ASP A 368 -5.16 11.51 -12.85
N VAL A 369 -4.04 11.87 -13.50
CA VAL A 369 -3.14 10.92 -14.16
C VAL A 369 -2.50 9.96 -13.14
N ASN A 370 -2.09 10.46 -11.98
CA ASN A 370 -1.54 9.62 -10.90
C ASN A 370 -2.59 8.59 -10.43
N MET A 371 -3.81 9.03 -10.11
CA MET A 371 -4.85 8.12 -9.61
C MET A 371 -5.33 7.13 -10.68
N ALA A 372 -5.44 7.56 -11.95
CA ALA A 372 -5.72 6.66 -13.06
C ALA A 372 -4.63 5.57 -13.20
N ASN A 373 -3.36 5.91 -12.98
CA ASN A 373 -2.28 4.92 -12.94
C ASN A 373 -2.38 4.01 -11.72
N CYS A 374 -2.74 4.54 -10.54
CA CYS A 374 -2.99 3.74 -9.33
C CYS A 374 -4.08 2.68 -9.59
N HIS A 375 -5.23 3.10 -10.13
CA HIS A 375 -6.31 2.19 -10.53
C HIS A 375 -5.84 1.17 -11.57
N LYS A 376 -5.14 1.60 -12.62
CA LYS A 376 -4.61 0.69 -13.64
C LYS A 376 -3.70 -0.39 -13.05
N ARG A 377 -2.80 -0.01 -12.14
CA ARG A 377 -1.83 -0.94 -11.53
C ARG A 377 -2.48 -1.89 -10.53
N ALA A 378 -3.41 -1.40 -9.71
CA ALA A 378 -4.21 -2.25 -8.82
C ALA A 378 -4.92 -3.37 -9.59
N LYS A 379 -5.43 -3.07 -10.78
CA LYS A 379 -6.13 -4.04 -11.65
C LYS A 379 -5.24 -5.15 -12.25
N LEU A 380 -3.92 -5.05 -12.13
CA LEU A 380 -2.99 -6.10 -12.58
C LEU A 380 -2.94 -7.30 -11.63
N GLU A 381 -3.43 -7.17 -10.40
CA GLU A 381 -3.54 -8.25 -9.41
C GLU A 381 -5.02 -8.47 -9.02
N PRO A 382 -5.89 -8.91 -9.95
CA PRO A 382 -7.35 -8.91 -9.80
C PRO A 382 -7.89 -9.89 -8.74
N ASN A 383 -7.03 -10.75 -8.18
CA ASN A 383 -7.40 -11.82 -7.25
C ASN A 383 -6.71 -11.65 -5.88
N LYS A 384 -6.33 -10.43 -5.52
CA LYS A 384 -5.65 -10.14 -4.25
C LYS A 384 -6.21 -8.91 -3.56
N SER A 385 -6.03 -8.90 -2.24
CA SER A 385 -6.43 -7.84 -1.34
C SER A 385 -5.26 -6.90 -1.04
N VAL A 386 -5.57 -5.78 -0.38
CA VAL A 386 -4.54 -4.89 0.17
C VAL A 386 -3.93 -5.51 1.43
N TYR A 387 -4.76 -6.05 2.33
CA TYR A 387 -4.33 -6.84 3.49
C TYR A 387 -3.39 -7.99 3.09
N VAL A 388 -2.21 -8.10 3.71
CA VAL A 388 -1.31 -9.24 3.46
C VAL A 388 -1.77 -10.43 4.30
N PRO A 389 -2.13 -11.57 3.68
CA PRO A 389 -2.43 -12.78 4.44
C PRO A 389 -1.25 -13.17 5.33
N PHE A 390 -1.53 -13.68 6.52
CA PHE A 390 -0.49 -14.03 7.48
C PHE A 390 0.56 -15.01 6.93
N ALA A 391 0.15 -15.93 6.05
CA ALA A 391 1.06 -16.88 5.42
C ALA A 391 2.11 -16.19 4.51
N ASP A 392 1.79 -15.00 4.00
CA ASP A 392 2.62 -14.24 3.07
C ASP A 392 3.32 -13.05 3.76
N SER A 393 3.13 -12.85 5.07
CA SER A 393 3.72 -11.73 5.83
C SER A 393 5.22 -11.86 6.09
N TRP A 394 5.88 -12.76 5.36
CA TRP A 394 7.33 -12.97 5.32
C TRP A 394 7.89 -12.91 3.89
N ASP A 395 7.02 -12.75 2.89
CA ASP A 395 7.42 -12.53 1.50
C ASP A 395 7.46 -11.03 1.23
N GLU A 396 8.66 -10.46 1.20
CA GLU A 396 8.88 -9.04 0.96
C GLU A 396 8.28 -8.57 -0.39
N ASN A 397 8.21 -9.42 -1.42
CA ASN A 397 7.56 -9.03 -2.68
C ASN A 397 6.05 -8.86 -2.53
N ARG A 398 5.45 -9.61 -1.61
CA ARG A 398 4.03 -9.46 -1.29
C ARG A 398 3.81 -8.28 -0.34
N ILE A 399 4.64 -8.12 0.68
CA ILE A 399 4.59 -6.99 1.62
C ILE A 399 4.74 -5.67 0.84
N PHE A 400 5.76 -5.56 -0.01
CA PHE A 400 6.06 -4.38 -0.82
C PHE A 400 5.57 -4.52 -2.27
N SER A 401 4.36 -5.06 -2.45
CA SER A 401 3.77 -5.19 -3.78
C SER A 401 3.40 -3.83 -4.34
N SER A 402 4.14 -3.36 -5.35
CA SER A 402 3.87 -2.08 -6.04
C SER A 402 2.41 -1.95 -6.53
N ASN A 403 1.73 -3.04 -6.87
CA ASN A 403 0.34 -2.98 -7.33
C ASN A 403 -0.66 -2.97 -6.18
N LEU A 404 -0.37 -3.66 -5.06
CA LEU A 404 -1.31 -3.86 -3.96
C LEU A 404 -1.07 -2.88 -2.81
N SER A 405 0.07 -2.98 -2.13
CA SER A 405 0.37 -2.20 -0.91
C SER A 405 0.45 -0.70 -1.22
N TYR A 406 1.04 -0.35 -2.37
CA TYR A 406 1.22 1.03 -2.82
C TYR A 406 -0.02 1.53 -3.58
N LYS A 407 -0.26 0.98 -4.78
CA LYS A 407 -1.19 1.58 -5.74
C LYS A 407 -2.66 1.23 -5.47
N LYS A 408 -2.99 0.00 -5.05
CA LYS A 408 -4.33 -0.32 -4.52
C LYS A 408 -4.53 0.32 -3.15
N GLY A 409 -3.50 0.39 -2.29
CA GLY A 409 -3.53 1.14 -1.02
C GLY A 409 -3.92 2.61 -1.20
N SER A 410 -3.26 3.33 -2.11
CA SER A 410 -3.58 4.71 -2.46
C SER A 410 -5.01 4.88 -3.00
N ALA A 411 -5.47 3.94 -3.84
CA ALA A 411 -6.85 3.92 -4.32
C ALA A 411 -7.87 3.72 -3.19
N VAL A 412 -7.59 2.84 -2.21
CA VAL A 412 -8.44 2.64 -1.03
C VAL A 412 -8.57 3.94 -0.23
N ILE A 413 -7.49 4.69 -0.03
CA ILE A 413 -7.52 5.97 0.68
C ILE A 413 -8.27 7.03 -0.11
N HIS A 414 -8.09 7.06 -1.43
CA HIS A 414 -8.85 7.93 -2.33
C HIS A 414 -10.36 7.67 -2.23
N MET A 415 -10.75 6.40 -2.18
CA MET A 415 -12.14 5.98 -1.97
C MET A 415 -12.64 6.33 -0.57
N LEU A 416 -11.81 6.29 0.48
CA LEU A 416 -12.18 6.78 1.82
C LEU A 416 -12.48 8.28 1.82
N ARG A 417 -11.70 9.09 1.07
CA ARG A 417 -11.99 10.52 0.88
C ARG A 417 -13.33 10.72 0.19
N TYR A 418 -13.56 10.00 -0.90
CA TYR A 418 -14.85 10.01 -1.60
C TYR A 418 -16.02 9.62 -0.68
N LEU A 419 -15.88 8.51 0.05
CA LEU A 419 -16.91 8.02 0.96
C LEU A 419 -17.13 8.95 2.15
N SER A 420 -16.15 9.75 2.56
CA SER A 420 -16.36 10.77 3.58
C SER A 420 -17.34 11.86 3.10
N ASN A 421 -17.46 12.04 1.77
CA ASN A 421 -18.34 13.02 1.11
C ASN A 421 -18.17 14.45 1.66
N ASN A 422 -16.99 14.73 2.20
CA ASN A 422 -16.57 16.00 2.79
C ASN A 422 -15.06 15.94 3.06
N ASP A 423 -14.28 16.71 2.31
CA ASP A 423 -12.82 16.76 2.47
C ASP A 423 -12.38 17.16 3.89
N SER A 424 -13.14 18.03 4.55
CA SER A 424 -12.82 18.42 5.92
C SER A 424 -12.91 17.24 6.88
N LEU A 425 -13.91 16.35 6.71
CA LEU A 425 -14.02 15.14 7.52
C LEU A 425 -12.89 14.16 7.22
N PHE A 426 -12.51 14.00 5.94
CA PHE A 426 -11.37 13.17 5.56
C PHE A 426 -10.07 13.62 6.27
N PHE A 427 -9.71 14.90 6.16
CA PHE A 427 -8.49 15.41 6.81
C PHE A 427 -8.60 15.45 8.35
N VAL A 428 -9.80 15.55 8.93
CA VAL A 428 -10.01 15.37 10.38
C VAL A 428 -9.70 13.93 10.79
N ALA A 429 -10.17 12.92 10.03
CA ALA A 429 -9.86 11.52 10.31
C ALA A 429 -8.33 11.26 10.25
N LEU A 430 -7.65 11.81 9.24
CA LEU A 430 -6.20 11.74 9.10
C LEU A 430 -5.47 12.31 10.34
N LYS A 431 -5.84 13.52 10.78
CA LYS A 431 -5.28 14.14 11.99
C LYS A 431 -5.65 13.38 13.27
N GLN A 432 -6.82 12.76 13.31
CA GLN A 432 -7.24 11.95 14.44
C GLN A 432 -6.40 10.66 14.57
N MET A 433 -6.00 10.05 13.45
CA MET A 433 -5.02 8.95 13.47
C MET A 433 -3.71 9.38 14.14
N GLN A 434 -3.17 10.54 13.73
CA GLN A 434 -1.92 11.08 14.26
C GLN A 434 -1.98 11.38 15.77
N THR A 435 -3.15 11.76 16.29
CA THR A 435 -3.30 12.07 17.72
C THR A 435 -3.64 10.85 18.58
N GLN A 436 -4.37 9.87 18.04
CA GLN A 436 -4.76 8.67 18.80
C GLN A 436 -3.69 7.59 18.82
N TYR A 437 -2.86 7.51 17.77
CA TYR A 437 -1.86 6.47 17.57
C TYR A 437 -0.43 7.00 17.53
N ALA A 438 -0.21 8.23 18.02
CA ALA A 438 1.12 8.82 18.20
C ALA A 438 2.08 7.83 18.89
N ASP A 439 3.27 7.67 18.32
CA ASP A 439 4.32 6.77 18.80
C ASP A 439 3.86 5.33 19.03
N SER A 440 2.90 4.87 18.23
CA SER A 440 2.26 3.56 18.39
C SER A 440 2.10 2.85 17.06
N VAL A 441 1.40 1.71 17.11
CA VAL A 441 1.03 0.95 15.93
C VAL A 441 -0.47 1.03 15.67
N ILE A 442 -0.86 0.92 14.40
CA ILE A 442 -2.25 1.01 13.95
C ILE A 442 -2.59 -0.17 13.01
N THR A 443 -3.82 -0.68 13.12
CA THR A 443 -4.36 -1.74 12.25
C THR A 443 -5.34 -1.18 11.23
N GLY A 444 -5.68 -1.95 10.19
CA GLY A 444 -6.77 -1.57 9.27
C GLY A 444 -8.13 -1.38 9.97
N GLU A 445 -8.41 -2.13 11.04
CA GLU A 445 -9.62 -1.97 11.85
C GLU A 445 -9.65 -0.64 12.60
N ASP A 446 -8.50 -0.19 13.11
CA ASP A 446 -8.39 1.10 13.78
C ASP A 446 -8.63 2.26 12.82
N VAL A 447 -8.08 2.17 11.59
CA VAL A 447 -8.36 3.13 10.51
C VAL A 447 -9.86 3.16 10.23
N LYS A 448 -10.50 2.00 10.06
CA LYS A 448 -11.95 1.91 9.85
C LYS A 448 -12.71 2.63 10.96
N HIS A 449 -12.42 2.31 12.22
CA HIS A 449 -13.12 2.90 13.37
C HIS A 449 -12.93 4.41 13.48
N ILE A 450 -11.76 4.96 13.15
CA ILE A 450 -11.57 6.42 13.10
C ILE A 450 -12.47 7.03 12.03
N PHE A 451 -12.47 6.47 10.82
CA PHE A 451 -13.31 6.97 9.74
C PHE A 451 -14.81 6.88 10.08
N GLU A 452 -15.25 5.79 10.70
CA GLU A 452 -16.64 5.63 11.16
C GLU A 452 -17.03 6.66 12.21
N ASN A 453 -16.16 6.90 13.20
CA ASN A 453 -16.39 7.86 14.27
C ASN A 453 -16.47 9.30 13.75
N VAL A 454 -15.59 9.67 12.82
CA VAL A 454 -15.56 11.04 12.25
C VAL A 454 -16.73 11.28 11.31
N ASN A 455 -17.12 10.28 10.52
CA ASN A 455 -18.17 10.43 9.51
C ASN A 455 -19.57 10.06 10.02
N GLY A 456 -19.70 9.47 11.21
CA GLY A 456 -20.98 9.08 11.81
C GLY A 456 -21.74 7.99 11.04
N LYS A 457 -21.03 7.14 10.29
CA LYS A 457 -21.61 6.05 9.49
C LYS A 457 -20.65 4.87 9.42
N SER A 458 -21.16 3.67 9.14
CA SER A 458 -20.31 2.49 9.02
C SER A 458 -19.55 2.43 7.69
N PHE A 459 -18.33 1.91 7.75
CA PHE A 459 -17.45 1.62 6.61
C PHE A 459 -17.17 0.10 6.48
N GLU A 460 -17.91 -0.73 7.21
CA GLU A 460 -17.73 -2.18 7.28
C GLU A 460 -17.71 -2.86 5.91
N ASP A 461 -18.73 -2.62 5.08
CA ASP A 461 -18.81 -3.18 3.73
C ASP A 461 -17.60 -2.78 2.88
N PHE A 462 -17.17 -1.53 2.99
CA PHE A 462 -16.03 -1.02 2.23
C PHE A 462 -14.72 -1.72 2.62
N PHE A 463 -14.43 -1.86 3.92
CA PHE A 463 -13.23 -2.55 4.38
C PHE A 463 -13.28 -4.05 4.04
N ASN A 464 -14.45 -4.68 4.16
CA ASN A 464 -14.64 -6.07 3.75
C ASN A 464 -14.41 -6.28 2.26
N GLN A 465 -14.81 -5.33 1.41
CA GLN A 465 -14.69 -5.44 -0.05
C GLN A 465 -13.31 -5.05 -0.59
N TYR A 466 -12.67 -4.00 -0.06
CA TYR A 466 -11.46 -3.42 -0.67
C TYR A 466 -10.18 -3.63 0.14
N TYR A 467 -10.28 -3.73 1.46
CA TYR A 467 -9.11 -3.97 2.34
C TYR A 467 -8.87 -5.47 2.56
N TYR A 468 -9.84 -6.20 3.09
CA TYR A 468 -9.78 -7.66 3.22
C TYR A 468 -10.10 -8.37 1.92
N GLY A 469 -11.07 -7.84 1.17
CA GLY A 469 -11.58 -8.43 -0.07
C GLY A 469 -10.61 -8.34 -1.24
N GLU A 470 -10.72 -9.31 -2.12
CA GLU A 470 -9.92 -9.40 -3.33
C GLU A 470 -10.54 -8.58 -4.47
N GLY A 471 -9.68 -8.09 -5.37
CA GLY A 471 -10.12 -7.60 -6.67
C GLY A 471 -10.79 -6.23 -6.68
N PHE A 472 -11.66 -6.04 -7.67
CA PHE A 472 -12.44 -4.83 -7.97
C PHE A 472 -13.68 -5.19 -8.81
N PRO A 473 -14.74 -4.36 -8.84
CA PRO A 473 -15.95 -4.61 -9.63
C PRO A 473 -15.76 -4.32 -11.13
N PHE A 474 -16.40 -5.14 -11.96
CA PHE A 474 -16.77 -4.80 -13.32
C PHE A 474 -18.20 -4.28 -13.33
N TYR A 475 -18.46 -3.28 -14.18
CA TYR A 475 -19.79 -2.70 -14.34
C TYR A 475 -20.26 -2.68 -15.79
N ILE A 476 -21.55 -2.91 -15.99
CA ILE A 476 -22.29 -2.54 -17.20
C ILE A 476 -23.45 -1.64 -16.75
N LEU A 477 -23.58 -0.49 -17.39
CA LEU A 477 -24.68 0.44 -17.15
C LEU A 477 -25.60 0.46 -18.36
N ILE A 478 -26.88 0.18 -18.15
CA ILE A 478 -27.92 0.25 -19.19
C ILE A 478 -28.89 1.34 -18.78
N TRP A 479 -29.29 2.19 -19.73
CA TRP A 479 -30.22 3.26 -19.45
C TRP A 479 -31.27 3.44 -20.54
N GLN A 480 -32.44 3.89 -20.10
CA GLN A 480 -33.55 4.29 -20.97
C GLN A 480 -34.28 5.47 -20.31
N GLN A 481 -34.83 6.36 -21.13
CA GLN A 481 -35.76 7.40 -20.68
C GLN A 481 -37.11 7.12 -21.32
N ASP A 482 -38.13 6.90 -20.48
CA ASP A 482 -39.50 6.65 -20.95
C ASP A 482 -40.01 7.88 -21.72
N SER A 483 -40.54 7.64 -22.92
CA SER A 483 -41.11 8.68 -23.79
C SER A 483 -42.61 8.51 -24.04
N THR A 484 -43.23 7.46 -23.49
CA THR A 484 -44.60 7.03 -23.82
C THR A 484 -45.61 7.29 -22.71
N ILE A 485 -45.17 7.44 -21.45
CA ILE A 485 -46.02 7.94 -20.37
C ILE A 485 -46.00 9.47 -20.42
N THR A 486 -47.15 10.11 -20.20
CA THR A 486 -47.34 11.56 -20.26
C THR A 486 -46.41 12.31 -19.29
N GLY A 487 -45.19 12.65 -19.75
CA GLY A 487 -44.13 13.34 -18.99
C GLY A 487 -42.78 12.62 -19.16
N LEU A 488 -41.71 13.35 -19.51
CA LEU A 488 -40.34 12.82 -19.78
C LEU A 488 -39.58 12.43 -18.49
N ASP A 489 -40.27 12.04 -17.43
CA ASP A 489 -39.79 12.34 -16.09
C ASP A 489 -38.79 11.34 -15.50
N ASN A 490 -38.75 10.08 -15.94
CA ASN A 490 -37.93 9.06 -15.28
C ASN A 490 -36.83 8.48 -16.19
N LEU A 491 -35.58 8.65 -15.76
CA LEU A 491 -34.42 7.90 -16.22
C LEU A 491 -34.38 6.55 -15.48
N LYS A 492 -34.54 5.46 -16.21
CA LYS A 492 -34.33 4.10 -15.69
C LYS A 492 -32.89 3.69 -15.95
N LEU A 493 -32.14 3.43 -14.88
CA LEU A 493 -30.78 2.89 -14.93
C LEU A 493 -30.77 1.46 -14.43
N GLN A 494 -30.27 0.51 -15.21
CA GLN A 494 -29.94 -0.82 -14.74
C GLN A 494 -28.41 -0.95 -14.64
N LEU A 495 -27.93 -1.19 -13.43
CA LEU A 495 -26.54 -1.51 -13.17
C LEU A 495 -26.39 -3.02 -13.03
N VAL A 496 -25.46 -3.58 -13.79
CA VAL A 496 -25.01 -4.97 -13.67
C VAL A 496 -23.58 -4.95 -13.16
N GLN A 497 -23.27 -5.80 -12.19
CA GLN A 497 -21.95 -5.91 -11.61
C GLN A 497 -21.55 -7.34 -11.25
N TRP A 498 -20.24 -7.56 -11.24
CA TRP A 498 -19.58 -8.72 -10.67
C TRP A 498 -18.14 -8.36 -10.31
N GLY A 499 -17.51 -9.11 -9.42
CA GLY A 499 -16.12 -8.86 -9.05
C GLY A 499 -15.12 -9.58 -9.94
N SER A 500 -13.90 -9.03 -10.00
CA SER A 500 -12.77 -9.64 -10.70
C SER A 500 -12.28 -10.94 -10.06
N SER A 501 -12.51 -11.13 -8.75
CA SER A 501 -12.26 -12.37 -8.01
C SER A 501 -13.56 -13.09 -7.68
N SER A 502 -13.58 -14.42 -7.78
CA SER A 502 -14.73 -15.23 -7.35
C SER A 502 -15.05 -15.11 -5.86
N ASN A 503 -14.09 -14.65 -5.04
CA ASN A 503 -14.24 -14.51 -3.59
C ASN A 503 -15.00 -13.23 -3.18
N ASN A 504 -15.16 -12.28 -4.10
CA ASN A 504 -15.84 -11.02 -3.83
C ASN A 504 -16.66 -10.60 -5.06
N GLN A 505 -17.96 -10.89 -5.08
CA GLN A 505 -18.81 -10.76 -6.27
C GLN A 505 -19.77 -9.57 -6.24
N LEU A 506 -19.87 -8.86 -5.13
CA LEU A 506 -20.78 -7.73 -4.95
C LEU A 506 -20.06 -6.57 -4.26
N PHE A 507 -20.09 -5.40 -4.87
CA PHE A 507 -19.57 -4.16 -4.33
C PHE A 507 -20.71 -3.17 -4.09
N THR A 508 -20.69 -2.52 -2.92
CA THR A 508 -21.77 -1.63 -2.47
C THR A 508 -21.36 -0.16 -2.40
N THR A 509 -20.14 0.15 -2.87
CA THR A 509 -19.63 1.52 -3.00
C THR A 509 -20.60 2.38 -3.83
N PRO A 510 -21.03 3.56 -3.34
CA PRO A 510 -21.83 4.49 -4.12
C PRO A 510 -21.11 4.95 -5.39
N LEU A 511 -21.82 5.08 -6.51
CA LEU A 511 -21.24 5.41 -7.81
C LEU A 511 -21.80 6.75 -8.31
N GLN A 512 -20.90 7.66 -8.70
CA GLN A 512 -21.30 8.90 -9.37
C GLN A 512 -21.61 8.63 -10.84
N ILE A 513 -22.78 9.06 -11.31
CA ILE A 513 -23.14 9.07 -12.72
C ILE A 513 -23.43 10.52 -13.10
N LYS A 514 -22.67 11.06 -14.05
CA LYS A 514 -23.00 12.35 -14.65
C LYS A 514 -24.05 12.13 -15.73
N VAL A 515 -25.21 12.78 -15.58
CA VAL A 515 -26.30 12.80 -16.55
C VAL A 515 -26.17 14.06 -17.39
N SER A 516 -25.95 13.90 -18.69
CA SER A 516 -25.96 15.01 -19.64
C SER A 516 -27.35 15.22 -20.21
N PHE A 517 -27.75 16.48 -20.34
CA PHE A 517 -29.05 16.85 -20.92
C PHE A 517 -28.88 17.59 -22.23
N THR A 518 -29.92 17.60 -23.06
CA THR A 518 -29.86 18.25 -24.39
C THR A 518 -29.91 19.78 -24.28
N GLU A 519 -30.74 20.29 -23.36
CA GLU A 519 -31.08 21.72 -23.28
C GLU A 519 -30.77 22.35 -21.91
N ASN A 520 -30.38 21.53 -20.92
CA ASN A 520 -30.16 21.95 -19.55
C ASN A 520 -28.75 21.57 -19.07
N PRO A 521 -28.21 22.23 -18.02
CA PRO A 521 -26.91 21.90 -17.47
C PRO A 521 -26.85 20.46 -16.97
N ASP A 522 -25.73 19.77 -17.22
CA ASP A 522 -25.48 18.42 -16.74
C ASP A 522 -25.63 18.34 -15.21
N SER A 523 -26.04 17.18 -14.71
CA SER A 523 -26.15 16.89 -13.28
C SER A 523 -25.33 15.66 -12.90
N VAL A 524 -24.95 15.54 -11.62
CA VAL A 524 -24.34 14.32 -11.08
C VAL A 524 -25.31 13.71 -10.08
N ILE A 525 -25.64 12.44 -10.29
CA ILE A 525 -26.42 11.61 -9.39
C ILE A 525 -25.51 10.58 -8.74
N VAL A 526 -25.91 10.08 -7.57
CA VAL A 526 -25.22 8.99 -6.88
C VAL A 526 -26.16 7.81 -6.77
N ILE A 527 -25.77 6.65 -7.31
CA ILE A 527 -26.49 5.39 -7.15
C ILE A 527 -25.74 4.50 -6.16
N GLN A 528 -26.46 3.79 -5.31
CA GLN A 528 -25.86 2.86 -4.35
C GLN A 528 -26.28 1.42 -4.66
N PRO A 529 -25.38 0.62 -5.25
CA PRO A 529 -25.68 -0.77 -5.52
C PRO A 529 -25.79 -1.62 -4.24
N SER A 530 -26.68 -2.60 -4.30
CA SER A 530 -26.92 -3.61 -3.26
C SER A 530 -27.13 -5.01 -3.84
N GLN A 531 -27.17 -5.14 -5.16
CA GLN A 531 -27.42 -6.37 -5.90
C GLN A 531 -26.51 -6.44 -7.14
N SER A 532 -26.24 -7.66 -7.62
CA SER A 532 -25.48 -7.88 -8.86
C SER A 532 -26.20 -7.35 -10.10
N VAL A 533 -27.53 -7.27 -10.06
CA VAL A 533 -28.35 -6.54 -11.03
C VAL A 533 -29.33 -5.69 -10.26
N GLN A 534 -29.30 -4.38 -10.49
CA GLN A 534 -30.21 -3.46 -9.81
C GLN A 534 -30.73 -2.40 -10.77
N ILE A 535 -32.03 -2.12 -10.68
CA ILE A 535 -32.68 -1.05 -11.42
C ILE A 535 -32.91 0.14 -10.48
N PHE A 536 -32.55 1.33 -10.94
CA PHE A 536 -32.77 2.61 -10.31
C PHE A 536 -33.72 3.43 -11.19
N GLN A 537 -34.66 4.12 -10.56
CA GLN A 537 -35.56 5.07 -11.21
C GLN A 537 -35.19 6.46 -10.70
N ILE A 538 -34.85 7.36 -11.62
CA ILE A 538 -34.27 8.66 -11.29
C ILE A 538 -35.09 9.74 -11.97
N ASP A 539 -35.65 10.62 -11.14
CA ASP A 539 -36.37 11.79 -11.62
C ASP A 539 -35.39 12.77 -12.25
N VAL A 540 -35.56 13.03 -13.55
CA VAL A 540 -34.75 13.98 -14.31
C VAL A 540 -35.49 15.29 -14.57
N ASN A 541 -36.59 15.57 -13.86
CA ASN A 541 -37.36 16.80 -13.93
C ASN A 541 -37.72 17.21 -15.36
N ASN A 542 -38.30 16.29 -16.15
CA ASN A 542 -38.65 16.46 -17.56
C ASN A 542 -37.48 16.79 -18.51
N ASN A 543 -36.23 16.69 -18.07
CA ASN A 543 -35.08 16.99 -18.93
C ASN A 543 -34.76 15.82 -19.86
N LYS A 544 -34.62 16.12 -21.15
CA LYS A 544 -34.19 15.12 -22.14
C LYS A 544 -32.72 14.74 -21.95
N VAL A 545 -32.47 13.49 -21.53
CA VAL A 545 -31.13 12.92 -21.33
C VAL A 545 -30.47 12.71 -22.70
N SER A 546 -29.24 13.20 -22.84
CA SER A 546 -28.42 13.07 -24.05
C SER A 546 -27.26 12.08 -23.89
N GLY A 547 -26.87 11.76 -22.65
CA GLY A 547 -25.85 10.75 -22.38
C GLY A 547 -25.55 10.60 -20.89
N LEU A 548 -24.75 9.59 -20.55
CA LEU A 548 -24.25 9.34 -19.21
C LEU A 548 -22.72 9.24 -19.23
N THR A 549 -22.05 9.76 -18.19
CA THR A 549 -20.64 9.49 -17.90
C THR A 549 -20.55 8.82 -16.53
N PHE A 550 -19.94 7.64 -16.50
CA PHE A 550 -19.73 6.88 -15.27
C PHE A 550 -18.48 7.38 -14.54
N ASP A 551 -18.58 7.54 -13.22
CA ASP A 551 -17.54 8.00 -12.31
C ASP A 551 -16.64 9.11 -12.92
N PRO A 552 -17.22 10.29 -13.21
CA PRO A 552 -16.55 11.32 -14.01
C PRO A 552 -15.26 11.88 -13.38
N GLN A 553 -15.03 11.59 -12.10
CA GLN A 553 -13.87 12.03 -11.34
C GLN A 553 -12.92 10.86 -10.97
N ASN A 554 -13.21 9.64 -11.44
CA ASN A 554 -12.40 8.44 -11.19
C ASN A 554 -12.15 8.19 -9.68
N TRP A 555 -13.19 8.33 -8.86
CA TRP A 555 -13.15 8.08 -7.42
C TRP A 555 -13.04 6.60 -7.07
N VAL A 556 -13.66 5.72 -7.86
CA VAL A 556 -13.88 4.31 -7.51
C VAL A 556 -12.89 3.43 -8.25
N LEU A 557 -12.26 2.49 -7.53
CA LEU A 557 -11.49 1.43 -8.17
C LEU A 557 -12.44 0.43 -8.83
N ASP A 558 -12.68 0.59 -10.13
CA ASP A 558 -13.55 -0.28 -10.91
C ASP A 558 -13.05 -0.55 -12.35
N SER A 559 -13.84 -1.31 -13.10
CA SER A 559 -13.81 -1.34 -14.56
C SER A 559 -15.22 -1.32 -15.16
N LEU A 560 -15.68 -0.14 -15.54
CA LEU A 560 -16.80 0.00 -16.48
C LEU A 560 -16.45 -0.63 -17.84
N LEU A 561 -17.29 -1.57 -18.29
CA LEU A 561 -17.16 -2.17 -19.61
C LEU A 561 -17.97 -1.42 -20.66
N TYR A 562 -19.23 -1.11 -20.36
CA TYR A 562 -20.16 -0.50 -21.33
C TYR A 562 -21.20 0.41 -20.67
N ILE A 563 -21.62 1.43 -21.42
CA ILE A 563 -22.86 2.18 -21.19
C ILE A 563 -23.78 1.95 -22.40
N TYR A 564 -24.95 1.36 -22.20
CA TYR A 564 -25.93 1.07 -23.24
C TYR A 564 -27.15 1.99 -23.11
N HIS A 565 -27.54 2.66 -24.20
CA HIS A 565 -28.81 3.38 -24.31
C HIS A 565 -29.82 2.54 -25.08
N ILE A 566 -31.01 2.31 -24.52
CA ILE A 566 -32.10 1.63 -25.19
C ILE A 566 -33.13 2.66 -25.64
N SER A 567 -33.39 2.70 -26.95
CA SER A 567 -34.23 3.73 -27.60
C SER A 567 -35.71 3.35 -27.73
N GLN A 568 -36.11 2.13 -27.33
CA GLN A 568 -37.50 1.65 -27.34
C GLN A 568 -37.88 1.09 -25.97
N ASP A 569 -39.15 1.22 -25.56
CA ASP A 569 -39.62 0.72 -24.27
C ASP A 569 -39.54 -0.82 -24.22
N VAL A 570 -38.55 -1.33 -23.49
CA VAL A 570 -38.42 -2.76 -23.16
C VAL A 570 -38.81 -2.96 -21.70
N GLU A 571 -39.82 -3.79 -21.44
CA GLU A 571 -40.41 -3.99 -20.10
C GLU A 571 -39.41 -4.59 -19.09
N GLN A 572 -38.50 -5.47 -19.53
CA GLN A 572 -37.47 -6.08 -18.70
C GLN A 572 -36.26 -6.50 -19.56
N ILE A 573 -35.06 -6.31 -19.02
CA ILE A 573 -33.79 -6.67 -19.67
C ILE A 573 -33.13 -7.73 -18.78
N GLU A 574 -33.05 -8.97 -19.28
CA GLU A 574 -32.34 -10.05 -18.61
C GLU A 574 -30.85 -10.04 -18.99
N LEU A 575 -30.02 -10.45 -18.02
CA LEU A 575 -28.56 -10.45 -18.11
C LEU A 575 -28.02 -11.35 -19.25
N ASP A 576 -28.72 -12.45 -19.53
CA ASP A 576 -28.37 -13.42 -20.56
C ASP A 576 -28.57 -12.88 -21.98
N ASP A 577 -29.20 -11.71 -22.12
CA ASP A 577 -29.50 -11.09 -23.40
C ASP A 577 -28.33 -10.25 -23.95
N PHE A 578 -27.20 -10.07 -23.25
CA PHE A 578 -26.16 -9.10 -23.69
C PHE A 578 -24.73 -9.65 -23.61
N PHE A 579 -24.24 -10.28 -24.68
CA PHE A 579 -22.82 -10.67 -24.80
C PHE A 579 -22.33 -10.78 -26.25
N ILE A 580 -21.08 -10.38 -26.50
CA ILE A 580 -20.36 -10.69 -27.74
C ILE A 580 -19.31 -11.76 -27.46
N THR A 581 -19.43 -12.91 -28.11
CA THR A 581 -18.39 -13.95 -28.11
C THR A 581 -17.72 -14.03 -29.48
N LEU A 582 -16.39 -14.06 -29.46
CA LEU A 582 -15.54 -14.40 -30.59
C LEU A 582 -14.73 -15.64 -30.25
N GLY A 583 -15.00 -16.76 -30.91
CA GLY A 583 -14.30 -18.01 -30.64
C GLY A 583 -14.41 -19.04 -31.77
N PRO A 584 -13.58 -20.09 -31.76
CA PRO A 584 -12.58 -20.40 -30.74
C PRO A 584 -11.37 -19.45 -30.81
N ASN A 585 -10.64 -19.31 -29.70
CA ASN A 585 -9.36 -18.60 -29.63
C ASN A 585 -8.39 -19.46 -28.79
N PRO A 586 -7.41 -20.16 -29.40
CA PRO A 586 -6.95 -20.01 -30.79
C PRO A 586 -7.97 -20.45 -31.86
N ALA A 587 -8.07 -19.70 -32.95
CA ALA A 587 -8.91 -19.97 -34.11
C ALA A 587 -8.10 -20.65 -35.23
N SER A 588 -8.75 -21.49 -36.06
CA SER A 588 -8.10 -22.10 -37.23
C SER A 588 -8.53 -21.44 -38.54
N ASP A 589 -9.49 -22.03 -39.23
CA ASP A 589 -10.01 -21.53 -40.51
C ASP A 589 -11.21 -20.63 -40.36
N ASN A 590 -11.88 -20.68 -39.21
CA ASN A 590 -13.11 -19.94 -38.94
C ASN A 590 -13.09 -19.32 -37.53
N LEU A 591 -13.74 -18.18 -37.40
CA LEU A 591 -14.01 -17.50 -36.14
C LEU A 591 -15.51 -17.26 -36.04
N ASN A 592 -16.15 -17.82 -35.01
CA ASN A 592 -17.55 -17.62 -34.75
C ASN A 592 -17.73 -16.30 -33.99
N PHE A 593 -18.49 -15.41 -34.58
CA PHE A 593 -19.09 -14.26 -33.92
C PHE A 593 -20.47 -14.63 -33.44
N LYS A 594 -20.76 -14.33 -32.17
CA LYS A 594 -22.12 -14.38 -31.65
C LYS A 594 -22.38 -13.13 -30.81
N TYR A 595 -23.52 -12.51 -31.05
CA TYR A 595 -24.08 -11.41 -30.29
C TYR A 595 -25.41 -11.87 -29.68
N SER A 596 -25.50 -11.81 -28.37
CA SER A 596 -26.77 -11.73 -27.66
C SER A 596 -27.01 -10.24 -27.43
N GLY A 597 -28.13 -9.72 -27.92
CA GLY A 597 -28.58 -8.35 -27.70
C GLY A 597 -30.02 -8.15 -28.18
N PRO A 598 -30.67 -7.05 -27.78
CA PRO A 598 -32.09 -6.78 -28.07
C PRO A 598 -32.33 -6.46 -29.54
N ASP A 599 -31.30 -6.00 -30.24
CA ASP A 599 -31.32 -5.70 -31.68
C ASP A 599 -30.50 -6.72 -32.48
N ASN A 600 -30.65 -6.71 -33.81
CA ASN A 600 -29.67 -7.36 -34.67
C ASN A 600 -28.36 -6.57 -34.66
N PHE A 601 -27.22 -7.23 -34.42
CA PHE A 601 -25.90 -6.62 -34.54
C PHE A 601 -25.68 -6.18 -35.98
N LYS A 602 -25.44 -4.87 -36.19
CA LYS A 602 -24.99 -4.32 -37.46
C LYS A 602 -23.64 -3.67 -37.24
N GLY A 603 -22.61 -4.23 -37.84
CA GLY A 603 -21.25 -3.74 -37.63
C GLY A 603 -20.23 -4.37 -38.55
N ILE A 604 -18.97 -4.16 -38.20
CA ILE A 604 -17.82 -4.67 -38.94
C ILE A 604 -16.79 -5.23 -37.95
N ILE A 605 -16.21 -6.37 -38.31
CA ILE A 605 -15.06 -6.95 -37.66
C ILE A 605 -13.85 -6.73 -38.54
N LYS A 606 -12.82 -6.12 -37.97
CA LYS A 606 -11.52 -5.89 -38.60
C LYS A 606 -10.45 -6.67 -37.86
N LEU A 607 -9.54 -7.32 -38.56
CA LEU A 607 -8.38 -7.97 -37.96
C LEU A 607 -7.12 -7.22 -38.37
N TYR A 608 -6.30 -6.86 -37.40
CA TYR A 608 -5.02 -6.18 -37.58
C TYR A 608 -3.87 -7.10 -37.19
N ASP A 609 -2.76 -7.06 -37.92
CA ASP A 609 -1.51 -7.64 -37.44
C ASP A 609 -0.88 -6.76 -36.35
N LEU A 610 0.19 -7.24 -35.70
CA LEU A 610 0.86 -6.52 -34.61
C LEU A 610 1.55 -5.22 -35.06
N SER A 611 1.66 -4.96 -36.37
CA SER A 611 2.15 -3.68 -36.91
C SER A 611 1.02 -2.68 -37.17
N GLY A 612 -0.23 -3.04 -36.88
CA GLY A 612 -1.41 -2.19 -37.09
C GLY A 612 -1.95 -2.21 -38.52
N ARG A 613 -1.46 -3.11 -39.38
CA ARG A 613 -1.98 -3.25 -40.75
C ARG A 613 -3.26 -4.09 -40.74
N GLU A 614 -4.30 -3.59 -41.41
CA GLU A 614 -5.56 -4.30 -41.61
C GLU A 614 -5.35 -5.53 -42.52
N MET A 615 -5.71 -6.70 -42.01
CA MET A 615 -5.53 -8.00 -42.65
C MET A 615 -6.87 -8.61 -43.08
N LEU A 616 -7.96 -8.26 -42.40
CA LEU A 616 -9.32 -8.67 -42.72
C LEU A 616 -10.30 -7.56 -42.33
N SER A 617 -11.37 -7.43 -43.10
CA SER A 617 -12.52 -6.57 -42.80
C SER A 617 -13.79 -7.30 -43.23
N TYR A 618 -14.72 -7.49 -42.31
CA TYR A 618 -15.87 -8.37 -42.47
C TYR A 618 -17.14 -7.73 -41.86
N ASN A 619 -18.15 -7.46 -42.68
CA ASN A 619 -19.41 -6.87 -42.21
C ASN A 619 -20.27 -7.95 -41.54
N ILE A 620 -20.72 -7.67 -40.33
CA ILE A 620 -21.67 -8.50 -39.57
C ILE A 620 -23.08 -7.97 -39.81
N MET A 621 -23.92 -8.84 -40.31
CA MET A 621 -25.31 -8.60 -40.70
C MET A 621 -26.31 -9.34 -39.81
N SER A 622 -25.84 -10.26 -38.96
CA SER A 622 -26.67 -11.08 -38.07
C SER A 622 -25.99 -11.40 -36.73
N ASN A 623 -26.80 -11.84 -35.77
CA ASN A 623 -26.36 -12.14 -34.41
C ASN A 623 -25.47 -13.38 -34.28
N ASN A 624 -25.34 -14.20 -35.33
CA ASN A 624 -24.45 -15.36 -35.35
C ASN A 624 -23.82 -15.47 -36.73
N GLU A 625 -22.51 -15.27 -36.84
CA GLU A 625 -21.79 -15.36 -38.11
C GLU A 625 -20.48 -16.13 -37.98
N VAL A 626 -20.11 -16.82 -39.06
CA VAL A 626 -18.83 -17.52 -39.17
C VAL A 626 -17.92 -16.70 -40.08
N ILE A 627 -16.87 -16.13 -39.50
CA ILE A 627 -15.90 -15.29 -40.20
C ILE A 627 -14.78 -16.18 -40.75
N PRO A 628 -14.57 -16.23 -42.08
CA PRO A 628 -13.52 -17.06 -42.67
C PRO A 628 -12.13 -16.42 -42.47
N LEU A 629 -11.22 -17.19 -41.86
CA LEU A 629 -9.83 -16.82 -41.60
C LEU A 629 -8.83 -17.52 -42.54
N ILE A 630 -9.30 -18.22 -43.56
CA ILE A 630 -8.48 -19.09 -44.42
C ILE A 630 -7.34 -18.35 -45.15
N LYS A 631 -7.48 -17.04 -45.37
CA LYS A 631 -6.46 -16.20 -46.03
C LYS A 631 -5.40 -15.65 -45.07
N LEU A 632 -5.58 -15.84 -43.76
CA LEU A 632 -4.67 -15.35 -42.74
C LEU A 632 -3.65 -16.43 -42.34
N LYS A 633 -2.42 -16.00 -42.04
CA LYS A 633 -1.36 -16.89 -41.58
C LYS A 633 -1.53 -17.19 -40.09
N ALA A 634 -0.89 -18.26 -39.61
CA ALA A 634 -0.79 -18.48 -38.17
C ALA A 634 -0.04 -17.31 -37.51
N GLY A 635 -0.53 -16.83 -36.39
CA GLY A 635 0.01 -15.64 -35.73
C GLY A 635 -0.98 -14.97 -34.76
N MET A 636 -0.53 -13.87 -34.15
CA MET A 636 -1.35 -13.05 -33.26
C MET A 636 -1.91 -11.84 -34.01
N TYR A 637 -3.18 -11.57 -33.78
CA TYR A 637 -3.96 -10.50 -34.41
C TYR A 637 -4.75 -9.73 -33.35
N ILE A 638 -5.12 -8.50 -33.66
CA ILE A 638 -6.11 -7.71 -32.90
C ILE A 638 -7.40 -7.68 -33.70
N ALA A 639 -8.48 -8.22 -33.14
CA ALA A 639 -9.81 -8.16 -33.70
C ALA A 639 -10.55 -6.93 -33.15
N GLU A 640 -10.91 -6.00 -34.01
CA GLU A 640 -11.76 -4.84 -33.69
C GLU A 640 -13.19 -5.08 -34.19
N ILE A 641 -14.18 -4.91 -33.33
CA ILE A 641 -15.60 -5.02 -33.66
C ILE A 641 -16.22 -3.64 -33.51
N ASN A 642 -16.83 -3.10 -34.56
CA ASN A 642 -17.47 -1.79 -34.56
C ASN A 642 -18.91 -1.92 -35.06
N GLY A 643 -19.93 -1.64 -34.25
CA GLY A 643 -21.33 -1.77 -34.67
C GLY A 643 -22.33 -1.49 -33.56
N ASN A 644 -23.54 -1.03 -33.88
CA ASN A 644 -24.59 -0.67 -32.90
C ASN A 644 -24.07 0.20 -31.74
N HIS A 645 -23.25 1.22 -32.03
CA HIS A 645 -22.57 2.08 -31.05
C HIS A 645 -21.55 1.38 -30.14
N LEU A 646 -21.16 0.13 -30.46
CA LEU A 646 -20.11 -0.62 -29.80
C LEU A 646 -18.79 -0.53 -30.56
N GLN A 647 -17.70 -0.37 -29.82
CA GLN A 647 -16.32 -0.53 -30.30
C GLN A 647 -15.58 -1.45 -29.33
N LEU A 648 -15.10 -2.59 -29.82
CA LEU A 648 -14.44 -3.63 -29.03
C LEU A 648 -13.13 -4.02 -29.69
N SER A 649 -12.10 -4.31 -28.89
CA SER A 649 -10.87 -4.92 -29.37
C SER A 649 -10.54 -6.19 -28.57
N ARG A 650 -10.17 -7.26 -29.25
CA ARG A 650 -9.83 -8.57 -28.66
C ARG A 650 -8.56 -9.13 -29.30
N LYS A 651 -7.68 -9.70 -28.49
CA LYS A 651 -6.55 -10.49 -29.00
C LYS A 651 -7.07 -11.80 -29.60
N LEU A 652 -6.64 -12.10 -30.81
CA LEU A 652 -6.97 -13.33 -31.53
C LEU A 652 -5.67 -14.07 -31.90
N ILE A 653 -5.61 -15.36 -31.62
CA ILE A 653 -4.52 -16.23 -32.04
C ILE A 653 -5.05 -17.11 -33.18
N ILE A 654 -4.41 -17.06 -34.34
CA ILE A 654 -4.71 -17.95 -35.46
C ILE A 654 -3.67 -19.07 -35.49
N ILE A 655 -4.12 -20.32 -35.50
CA ILE A 655 -3.31 -21.53 -35.69
C ILE A 655 -3.66 -22.15 -37.04
N LYS A 656 -2.69 -22.72 -37.77
CA LYS A 656 -2.90 -23.35 -39.08
C LYS A 656 -2.32 -24.75 -39.08
#